data_AF-A0A9P6GQ71-F1
#
_entry.id   AF-A0A9P6GQ71-F1
#
_cell.length_a   1.000
_cell.length_b   1.000
_cell.length_c   1.000
_cell.angle_alpha   90.00
_cell.angle_beta   90.00
_cell.angle_gamma   90.00
#
_symmetry.space_group_name_H-M   'P 1'
#
loop_
_entity.id
_entity.type
_entity.pdbx_description
1 polymer ?
#
loop_
_entity_poly.entity_id
_entity_poly.type
_entity_poly.pdbx_seq_one_letter_code
_entity_poly.pdbx_strand_id
1 'polypeptide(L)'
;MAQLDTLDIAVLAVLLLGTVAYFTKGTYWAVYGDPYGNSLATANGAAKAGKSRNVLEKMDESDKNCVVFYGSQTGTAEDYASRIAKEGHSRFGLNCMVADLEDYDYENLDQFPEDKLAVFVLATYGEGEPTDNAVEFYEFLGGDDVSFSEGASAEEKPLSKMKYVAFGLGNNTYEHYNSMVRDVDKYLTKLGATRLGAAGEGDDGAGTMEEDFLAWKEPMWTAVCEALNLEEREAVYEPVFEILERTDLSAEDKTVYLGEPNKKHLQGAQKGPYNANNPFIAPIIESHELFNAADRNCLHMEIGIEGSKLAYTTGDHIAIWPTNAGKEVDRLLNILGLKDKRHTVIAVKGLDSTAKVPFPSPTTYEAAVRYHMEIGAAVSRQFASQLAQFAPNEDIKNELAKLGSEKDYFHEKVTDRHLNLAQLLEITSKGEPWTTIPFSLIIEGLLKIQPRYYSISSSSLVQKNKISITAVVESSHKPGAPHVLKGVTTNYLLALKQKQHGDPTPDPNGLEYCITGPRNKYDGIHVPVHVRHSNFRLPSDPSKPVIMVGPGTGVAPFRGFIQERAAQAKAGQPVGKTVLFFGCRKKAEDFVYEKEWEEYKQALGDNFIMHTAFSRDGPKKVYVQHKLEDYGEEVNKLLEQKAYFYVCGDAANMAREVNTLLGKIIAKYRSVDESRGEEIVKAMRASNQYQEDVWS
;
A
#
# COMPACT_ATOMS: atom_id res chain seq x y z
N MET A 1 3.31 58.30 -12.03
CA MET A 1 2.79 57.16 -11.27
C MET A 1 1.39 56.89 -11.77
N ALA A 2 1.18 55.79 -12.49
CA ALA A 2 -0.16 55.39 -12.92
C ALA A 2 -0.92 54.89 -11.68
N GLN A 3 -2.10 55.45 -11.41
CA GLN A 3 -3.00 54.93 -10.39
C GLN A 3 -3.64 53.65 -10.95
N LEU A 4 -3.33 52.51 -10.33
CA LEU A 4 -4.04 51.27 -10.56
C LEU A 4 -5.51 51.46 -10.16
N ASP A 5 -6.43 51.18 -11.08
CA ASP A 5 -7.85 51.23 -10.78
C ASP A 5 -8.33 49.91 -10.12
N THR A 6 -9.58 49.88 -9.71
CA THR A 6 -10.17 48.70 -9.03
C THR A 6 -10.22 47.46 -9.93
N LEU A 7 -10.30 47.65 -11.26
CA LEU A 7 -10.30 46.57 -12.24
C LEU A 7 -8.90 45.98 -12.37
N ASP A 8 -7.87 46.82 -12.40
CA ASP A 8 -6.47 46.37 -12.45
C ASP A 8 -6.09 45.54 -11.22
N ILE A 9 -6.55 45.95 -10.03
CA ILE A 9 -6.34 45.19 -8.79
C ILE A 9 -7.07 43.84 -8.85
N ALA A 10 -8.29 43.80 -9.38
CA ALA A 10 -9.05 42.56 -9.51
C ALA A 10 -8.39 41.59 -10.51
N VAL A 11 -7.89 42.10 -11.64
CA VAL A 11 -7.16 41.31 -12.64
C VAL A 11 -5.84 40.78 -12.07
N LEU A 12 -5.10 41.60 -11.33
CA LEU A 12 -3.87 41.18 -10.66
C LEU A 12 -4.15 40.12 -9.59
N ALA A 13 -5.24 40.25 -8.83
CA ALA A 13 -5.65 39.24 -7.85
C ALA A 13 -6.05 37.91 -8.52
N VAL A 14 -6.77 37.95 -9.64
CA VAL A 14 -7.13 36.74 -10.41
C VAL A 14 -5.90 36.10 -11.05
N LEU A 15 -4.97 36.88 -11.59
CA LEU A 15 -3.70 36.38 -12.12
C LEU A 15 -2.83 35.79 -11.02
N LEU A 16 -2.77 36.43 -9.84
CA LEU A 16 -2.07 35.89 -8.68
C LEU A 16 -2.68 34.58 -8.23
N LEU A 17 -4.01 34.49 -8.11
CA LEU A 17 -4.72 33.25 -7.76
C LEU A 17 -4.51 32.15 -8.81
N GLY A 18 -4.54 32.48 -10.10
CA GLY A 18 -4.25 31.54 -11.19
C GLY A 18 -2.79 31.07 -11.18
N THR A 19 -1.86 31.96 -10.84
CA THR A 19 -0.43 31.67 -10.72
C THR A 19 -0.17 30.79 -9.50
N VAL A 20 -0.76 31.12 -8.35
CA VAL A 20 -0.72 30.29 -7.14
C VAL A 20 -1.31 28.92 -7.44
N ALA A 21 -2.48 28.82 -8.07
CA ALA A 21 -3.08 27.53 -8.44
C ALA A 21 -2.19 26.72 -9.42
N TYR A 22 -1.53 27.39 -10.36
CA TYR A 22 -0.62 26.75 -11.33
C TYR A 22 0.69 26.26 -10.69
N PHE A 23 1.33 27.08 -9.84
CA PHE A 23 2.60 26.73 -9.18
C PHE A 23 2.41 25.79 -7.99
N THR A 24 1.27 25.86 -7.32
CA THR A 24 0.92 24.89 -6.26
C THR A 24 0.40 23.58 -6.83
N LYS A 25 0.15 23.45 -8.15
CA LYS A 25 -0.38 22.23 -8.79
C LYS A 25 -1.59 21.62 -8.05
N GLY A 26 -2.37 22.44 -7.34
CA GLY A 26 -3.51 21.97 -6.54
C GLY A 26 -3.15 21.33 -5.19
N THR A 27 -1.91 21.38 -4.70
CA THR A 27 -1.53 20.83 -3.38
C THR A 27 -2.33 21.45 -2.23
N TYR A 28 -2.60 22.76 -2.26
CA TYR A 28 -3.46 23.42 -1.24
C TYR A 28 -4.96 23.13 -1.37
N TRP A 29 -5.40 22.52 -2.47
CA TRP A 29 -6.82 22.29 -2.77
C TRP A 29 -7.19 20.81 -2.77
N ALA A 30 -6.19 19.94 -2.90
CA ALA A 30 -6.31 18.53 -2.64
C ALA A 30 -6.15 18.34 -1.13
N VAL A 31 -7.29 18.31 -0.43
CA VAL A 31 -7.36 17.60 0.85
C VAL A 31 -7.18 16.13 0.48
N TYR A 32 -5.93 15.70 0.41
CA TYR A 32 -5.61 14.29 0.62
C TYR A 32 -6.09 13.99 2.04
N GLY A 33 -6.81 12.90 2.16
CA GLY A 33 -7.42 12.46 3.40
C GLY A 33 -7.24 10.97 3.46
N ASP A 34 -7.07 10.46 4.67
CA ASP A 34 -6.70 9.08 4.93
C ASP A 34 -7.61 8.17 4.09
N PRO A 35 -7.03 7.41 3.16
CA PRO A 35 -7.77 6.59 2.22
C PRO A 35 -8.67 5.55 2.90
N TYR A 36 -8.48 5.25 4.20
CA TYR A 36 -9.12 4.11 4.86
C TYR A 36 -9.89 4.41 6.16
N GLY A 37 -9.55 5.41 6.96
CA GLY A 37 -10.11 5.61 8.31
C GLY A 37 -11.28 6.59 8.42
N ASN A 38 -11.32 7.67 7.63
CA ASN A 38 -12.33 8.72 7.82
C ASN A 38 -13.75 8.36 7.30
N SER A 39 -13.89 7.39 6.39
CA SER A 39 -15.21 6.95 5.89
C SER A 39 -15.97 6.03 6.85
N LEU A 40 -15.26 5.24 7.65
CA LEU A 40 -15.82 4.22 8.54
C LEU A 40 -16.55 4.82 9.75
N ALA A 41 -16.01 5.88 10.34
CA ALA A 41 -16.65 6.60 11.45
C ALA A 41 -18.04 7.13 11.06
N THR A 42 -18.20 7.62 9.82
CA THR A 42 -19.48 8.09 9.28
C THR A 42 -20.44 6.94 8.98
N ALA A 43 -19.92 5.78 8.57
CA ALA A 43 -20.72 4.58 8.28
C ALA A 43 -21.31 3.94 9.54
N ASN A 44 -20.58 4.00 10.66
CA ASN A 44 -20.92 3.34 11.92
C ASN A 44 -21.70 4.21 12.92
N GLY A 45 -22.22 5.36 12.47
CA GLY A 45 -23.13 6.18 13.27
C GLY A 45 -22.49 6.98 14.40
N ALA A 46 -21.16 7.16 14.40
CA ALA A 46 -20.52 8.10 15.31
C ALA A 46 -20.95 9.53 14.93
N ALA A 47 -21.51 10.28 15.89
CA ALA A 47 -21.97 11.64 15.67
C ALA A 47 -20.81 12.56 15.23
N LYS A 48 -21.10 13.51 14.34
CA LYS A 48 -20.23 14.67 14.06
C LYS A 48 -20.16 15.56 15.32
N ALA A 49 -19.37 15.19 16.31
CA ALA A 49 -18.73 16.19 17.14
C ALA A 49 -17.59 16.79 16.30
N GLY A 50 -17.40 18.11 16.33
CA GLY A 50 -16.22 18.71 15.70
C GLY A 50 -14.98 18.06 16.32
N LYS A 51 -14.27 17.23 15.54
CA LYS A 51 -13.08 16.56 16.04
C LYS A 51 -12.03 17.64 16.22
N SER A 52 -11.60 17.88 17.46
CA SER A 52 -10.38 18.65 17.68
C SER A 52 -9.25 17.95 16.95
N ARG A 53 -8.52 18.71 16.13
CA ARG A 53 -7.27 18.27 15.49
C ARG A 53 -6.08 18.43 16.44
N ASN A 54 -6.29 18.96 17.64
CA ASN A 54 -5.29 18.96 18.70
C ASN A 54 -5.25 17.59 19.38
N VAL A 55 -4.15 16.85 19.19
CA VAL A 55 -3.98 15.53 19.77
C VAL A 55 -3.93 15.55 21.30
N LEU A 56 -3.40 16.61 21.91
CA LEU A 56 -3.29 16.73 23.36
C LEU A 56 -4.66 16.89 24.02
N GLU A 57 -5.52 17.72 23.43
CA GLU A 57 -6.92 17.85 23.85
C GLU A 57 -7.63 16.49 23.75
N LYS A 58 -7.40 15.76 22.65
CA LYS A 58 -7.99 14.42 22.48
C LYS A 58 -7.49 13.43 23.53
N MET A 59 -6.20 13.45 23.86
CA MET A 59 -5.63 12.63 24.91
C MET A 59 -6.26 12.96 26.27
N ASP A 60 -6.42 14.24 26.60
CA ASP A 60 -7.03 14.67 27.86
C ASP A 60 -8.52 14.30 27.96
N GLU A 61 -9.28 14.54 26.88
CA GLU A 61 -10.71 14.17 26.80
C GLU A 61 -10.97 12.67 26.97
N SER A 62 -10.00 11.84 26.58
CA SER A 62 -10.11 10.38 26.58
C SER A 62 -9.21 9.68 27.61
N ASP A 63 -8.67 10.44 28.56
CA ASP A 63 -7.82 9.96 29.66
C ASP A 63 -6.64 9.08 29.19
N LYS A 64 -5.96 9.56 28.13
CA LYS A 64 -4.83 8.88 27.50
C LYS A 64 -3.50 9.44 27.97
N ASN A 65 -2.59 8.53 28.30
CA ASN A 65 -1.21 8.84 28.68
C ASN A 65 -0.18 8.32 27.66
N CYS A 66 -0.63 7.63 26.61
CA CYS A 66 0.20 7.17 25.50
C CYS A 66 -0.53 7.40 24.17
N VAL A 67 0.15 8.00 23.19
CA VAL A 67 -0.33 8.11 21.81
C VAL A 67 0.63 7.40 20.87
N VAL A 68 0.09 6.54 20.02
CA VAL A 68 0.85 5.79 19.02
C VAL A 68 0.45 6.30 17.63
N PHE A 69 1.30 7.15 17.07
CA PHE A 69 1.16 7.69 15.72
C PHE A 69 1.63 6.68 14.67
N TYR A 70 0.95 6.65 13.53
CA TYR A 70 1.41 5.89 12.37
C TYR A 70 1.44 6.68 11.07
N GLY A 71 2.46 6.43 10.26
CA GLY A 71 2.53 6.80 8.84
C GLY A 71 2.49 5.53 7.99
N SER A 72 1.41 5.28 7.26
CA SER A 72 1.19 4.01 6.56
C SER A 72 0.51 4.18 5.19
N GLN A 73 1.07 3.51 4.16
CA GLN A 73 0.43 3.44 2.84
C GLN A 73 -0.46 2.22 2.66
N THR A 74 -0.02 1.07 3.20
CA THR A 74 -0.63 -0.26 3.00
C THR A 74 -1.13 -0.89 4.30
N GLY A 75 -1.07 -0.17 5.43
CA GLY A 75 -1.63 -0.60 6.72
C GLY A 75 -0.67 -1.35 7.65
N THR A 76 0.55 -1.70 7.22
CA THR A 76 1.52 -2.44 8.08
C THR A 76 1.93 -1.62 9.31
N ALA A 77 2.19 -0.33 9.13
CA ALA A 77 2.57 0.57 10.23
C ALA A 77 1.38 0.82 11.19
N GLU A 78 0.16 0.92 10.66
CA GLU A 78 -1.09 1.03 11.44
C GLU A 78 -1.31 -0.20 12.35
N ASP A 79 -1.05 -1.39 11.82
CA ASP A 79 -1.11 -2.64 12.60
C ASP A 79 -0.08 -2.68 13.72
N TYR A 80 1.18 -2.35 13.41
CA TYR A 80 2.24 -2.34 14.41
C TYR A 80 1.97 -1.29 15.49
N ALA A 81 1.42 -0.13 15.12
CA ALA A 81 0.95 0.87 16.08
C ALA A 81 -0.16 0.32 16.98
N SER A 82 -1.13 -0.39 16.40
CA SER A 82 -2.22 -1.03 17.16
C SER A 82 -1.71 -2.12 18.11
N ARG A 83 -0.70 -2.90 17.70
CA ARG A 83 -0.05 -3.92 18.52
C ARG A 83 0.71 -3.30 19.69
N ILE A 84 1.48 -2.23 19.46
CA ILE A 84 2.16 -1.49 20.53
C ILE A 84 1.13 -0.93 21.52
N ALA A 85 0.04 -0.32 21.04
CA ALA A 85 -0.99 0.26 21.90
C ALA A 85 -1.63 -0.80 22.82
N LYS A 86 -2.02 -1.95 22.27
CA LYS A 86 -2.60 -3.07 23.03
C LYS A 86 -1.62 -3.64 24.05
N GLU A 87 -0.36 -3.79 23.65
CA GLU A 87 0.67 -4.33 24.54
C GLU A 87 1.02 -3.35 25.66
N GLY A 88 1.11 -2.05 25.35
CA GLY A 88 1.25 -0.98 26.33
C GLY A 88 0.15 -1.01 27.39
N HIS A 89 -1.09 -1.24 26.96
CA HIS A 89 -2.22 -1.38 27.86
C HIS A 89 -2.15 -2.65 28.71
N SER A 90 -2.08 -3.82 28.06
CA SER A 90 -2.19 -5.12 28.73
C SER A 90 -1.00 -5.48 29.62
N ARG A 91 0.23 -5.12 29.24
CA ARG A 91 1.45 -5.43 30.03
C ARG A 91 1.82 -4.32 31.00
N PHE A 92 1.61 -3.06 30.65
CA PHE A 92 2.20 -1.93 31.38
C PHE A 92 1.17 -0.93 31.93
N GLY A 93 -0.12 -1.17 31.71
CA GLY A 93 -1.20 -0.34 32.24
C GLY A 93 -1.28 1.05 31.61
N LEU A 94 -0.70 1.25 30.42
CA LEU A 94 -0.83 2.51 29.67
C LEU A 94 -2.24 2.65 29.10
N ASN A 95 -2.80 3.85 29.17
CA ASN A 95 -4.01 4.21 28.46
C ASN A 95 -3.62 4.73 27.07
N CYS A 96 -3.48 3.79 26.14
CA CYS A 96 -3.04 4.07 24.78
C CYS A 96 -4.19 4.52 23.88
N MET A 97 -3.87 5.40 22.93
CA MET A 97 -4.68 5.64 21.72
C MET A 97 -3.80 5.49 20.48
N VAL A 98 -4.40 5.05 19.37
CA VAL A 98 -3.74 4.97 18.06
C VAL A 98 -4.22 6.15 17.21
N ALA A 99 -3.28 6.86 16.60
CA ALA A 99 -3.52 8.10 15.88
C ALA A 99 -2.95 8.02 14.46
N ASP A 100 -3.79 8.30 13.47
CA ASP A 100 -3.32 8.63 12.13
C ASP A 100 -2.65 10.00 12.20
N LEU A 101 -1.46 10.15 11.64
CA LEU A 101 -0.79 11.46 11.62
C LEU A 101 -1.69 12.53 10.97
N GLU A 102 -2.36 12.22 9.88
CA GLU A 102 -3.17 13.17 9.09
C GLU A 102 -4.42 13.70 9.83
N ASP A 103 -4.88 13.00 10.86
CA ASP A 103 -6.05 13.39 11.64
C ASP A 103 -5.77 14.60 12.57
N TYR A 104 -4.50 14.97 12.79
CA TYR A 104 -4.09 15.95 13.81
C TYR A 104 -3.18 17.05 13.26
N ASP A 105 -3.16 18.18 13.97
CA ASP A 105 -2.27 19.33 13.76
C ASP A 105 -1.13 19.29 14.80
N TYR A 106 0.04 19.85 14.47
CA TYR A 106 1.29 19.58 15.20
C TYR A 106 1.87 20.78 15.95
N GLU A 107 1.29 21.96 15.79
CA GLU A 107 1.74 23.20 16.42
C GLU A 107 1.70 23.13 17.95
N ASN A 108 0.85 22.26 18.51
CA ASN A 108 0.69 22.10 19.97
C ASN A 108 1.63 21.04 20.58
N LEU A 109 2.50 20.39 19.79
CA LEU A 109 3.41 19.36 20.31
C LEU A 109 4.45 19.91 21.31
N ASP A 110 4.71 21.22 21.31
CA ASP A 110 5.50 21.91 22.34
C ASP A 110 4.89 21.83 23.74
N GLN A 111 3.58 21.60 23.83
CA GLN A 111 2.86 21.41 25.08
C GLN A 111 2.78 19.93 25.51
N PHE A 112 3.47 19.01 24.83
CA PHE A 112 3.39 17.58 25.13
C PHE A 112 3.83 17.29 26.58
N PRO A 113 2.97 16.66 27.42
CA PRO A 113 3.28 16.44 28.83
C PRO A 113 4.46 15.47 29.06
N GLU A 114 5.30 15.77 30.06
CA GLU A 114 6.51 14.99 30.38
C GLU A 114 6.23 13.60 30.97
N ASP A 115 5.04 13.41 31.54
CA ASP A 115 4.54 12.16 32.11
C ASP A 115 3.80 11.28 31.08
N LYS A 116 3.67 11.73 29.84
CA LYS A 116 3.03 10.99 28.74
C LYS A 116 4.07 10.46 27.75
N LEU A 117 3.65 9.49 26.93
CA LEU A 117 4.47 8.86 25.90
C LEU A 117 3.93 9.11 24.49
N ALA A 118 4.81 9.51 23.57
CA ALA A 118 4.54 9.45 22.14
C ALA A 118 5.27 8.26 21.50
N VAL A 119 4.62 7.56 20.58
CA VAL A 119 5.23 6.49 19.81
C VAL A 119 5.02 6.77 18.33
N PHE A 120 6.06 6.61 17.51
CA PHE A 120 5.99 6.81 16.07
C PHE A 120 6.29 5.52 15.32
N VAL A 121 5.33 5.05 14.52
CA VAL A 121 5.49 3.88 13.66
C VAL A 121 5.39 4.32 12.20
N LEU A 122 6.51 4.43 11.51
CA LEU A 122 6.60 5.20 10.27
C LEU A 122 7.14 4.35 9.12
N ALA A 123 6.34 4.17 8.06
CA ALA A 123 6.83 3.57 6.82
C ALA A 123 7.53 4.62 5.93
N THR A 124 8.60 4.19 5.26
CA THR A 124 9.22 4.93 4.16
C THR A 124 8.56 4.54 2.83
N TYR A 125 8.28 5.51 1.96
CA TYR A 125 7.71 5.26 0.63
C TYR A 125 8.53 5.94 -0.48
N GLY A 126 8.35 5.50 -1.73
CA GLY A 126 9.01 6.10 -2.90
C GLY A 126 10.55 6.18 -2.77
N GLU A 127 11.10 7.36 -3.05
CA GLU A 127 12.55 7.65 -2.97
C GLU A 127 12.93 8.20 -1.58
N GLY A 128 12.42 7.57 -0.52
CA GLY A 128 12.69 8.02 0.85
C GLY A 128 11.71 9.04 1.40
N GLU A 129 10.58 9.20 0.73
CA GLU A 129 9.50 10.13 1.05
C GLU A 129 8.65 9.60 2.23
N PRO A 130 7.95 10.48 2.96
CA PRO A 130 6.91 10.07 3.89
C PRO A 130 5.77 9.33 3.15
N THR A 131 5.01 8.55 3.89
CA THR A 131 3.71 8.04 3.43
C THR A 131 2.72 9.18 3.22
N ASP A 132 1.71 8.98 2.36
CA ASP A 132 0.76 10.05 1.99
C ASP A 132 0.12 10.71 3.24
N ASN A 133 -0.20 9.91 4.28
CA ASN A 133 -0.80 10.37 5.53
C ASN A 133 0.18 11.03 6.53
N ALA A 134 1.47 11.09 6.21
CA ALA A 134 2.53 11.62 7.07
C ALA A 134 3.26 12.83 6.47
N VAL A 135 2.86 13.29 5.28
CA VAL A 135 3.51 14.41 4.57
C VAL A 135 3.49 15.68 5.41
N GLU A 136 2.33 16.11 5.90
CA GLU A 136 2.20 17.35 6.68
C GLU A 136 3.07 17.31 7.95
N PHE A 137 3.11 16.17 8.64
CA PHE A 137 3.94 15.97 9.82
C PHE A 137 5.44 16.08 9.51
N TYR A 138 5.87 15.42 8.44
CA TYR A 138 7.25 15.42 7.99
C TYR A 138 7.71 16.84 7.61
N GLU A 139 6.90 17.55 6.82
CA GLU A 139 7.19 18.93 6.40
C GLU A 139 7.20 19.90 7.58
N PHE A 140 6.26 19.76 8.52
CA PHE A 140 6.21 20.58 9.74
C PHE A 140 7.49 20.44 10.58
N LEU A 141 7.94 19.21 10.86
CA LEU A 141 9.14 18.97 11.66
C LEU A 141 10.45 19.32 10.92
N GLY A 142 10.47 19.12 9.60
CA GLY A 142 11.63 19.35 8.75
C GLY A 142 11.83 20.80 8.31
N GLY A 143 10.83 21.67 8.52
CA GLY A 143 10.86 23.07 8.10
C GLY A 143 11.93 23.92 8.80
N ASP A 144 12.43 24.95 8.10
CA ASP A 144 13.43 25.87 8.65
C ASP A 144 12.84 26.81 9.73
N ASP A 145 11.55 27.19 9.60
CA ASP A 145 10.82 28.10 10.50
C ASP A 145 9.63 27.39 11.18
N VAL A 146 9.91 26.34 11.98
CA VAL A 146 8.86 25.63 12.73
C VAL A 146 8.20 26.59 13.72
N SER A 147 6.88 26.77 13.60
CA SER A 147 6.10 27.68 14.43
C SER A 147 5.21 26.89 15.40
N PHE A 148 5.70 26.72 16.62
CA PHE A 148 4.93 26.09 17.70
C PHE A 148 3.98 27.08 18.38
N SER A 149 2.98 26.55 19.07
CA SER A 149 1.89 27.31 19.67
C SER A 149 2.34 28.31 20.75
N GLU A 150 3.39 27.99 21.51
CA GLU A 150 4.01 28.88 22.49
C GLU A 150 5.03 29.85 21.86
N GLY A 151 5.21 29.82 20.53
CA GLY A 151 6.07 30.72 19.77
C GLY A 151 7.57 30.41 19.88
N ALA A 152 7.92 29.24 20.41
CA ALA A 152 9.31 28.84 20.61
C ALA A 152 9.99 28.44 19.29
N SER A 153 11.20 28.96 19.06
CA SER A 153 12.01 28.59 17.89
C SER A 153 12.72 27.25 18.10
N ALA A 154 13.26 26.65 17.03
CA ALA A 154 14.00 25.39 17.12
C ALA A 154 15.20 25.46 18.11
N GLU A 155 15.86 26.62 18.21
CA GLU A 155 16.97 26.86 19.14
C GLU A 155 16.55 26.78 20.62
N GLU A 156 15.28 27.04 20.91
CA GLU A 156 14.71 27.03 22.27
C GLU A 156 14.30 25.63 22.72
N LYS A 157 14.52 24.60 21.87
CA LYS A 157 14.22 23.19 22.14
C LYS A 157 12.77 22.99 22.60
N PRO A 158 11.79 23.33 21.74
CA PRO A 158 10.37 23.40 22.08
C PRO A 158 9.81 22.05 22.56
N LEU A 159 10.38 20.93 22.09
CA LEU A 159 9.93 19.58 22.45
C LEU A 159 10.66 18.98 23.66
N SER A 160 11.35 19.79 24.47
CA SER A 160 12.20 19.31 25.59
C SER A 160 11.50 18.41 26.61
N LYS A 161 10.17 18.54 26.77
CA LYS A 161 9.36 17.70 27.66
C LYS A 161 8.91 16.38 27.02
N MET A 162 8.93 16.30 25.70
CA MET A 162 8.40 15.16 24.96
C MET A 162 9.32 13.95 25.10
N LYS A 163 8.76 12.83 25.58
CA LYS A 163 9.39 11.51 25.55
C LYS A 163 8.78 10.69 24.44
N TYR A 164 9.62 10.05 23.63
CA TYR A 164 9.13 9.24 22.52
C TYR A 164 9.93 7.97 22.24
N VAL A 165 9.31 7.05 21.50
CA VAL A 165 10.00 5.94 20.83
C VAL A 165 9.62 5.93 19.36
N ALA A 166 10.45 5.31 18.51
CA ALA A 166 10.21 5.27 17.08
C ALA A 166 10.58 3.91 16.48
N PHE A 167 9.76 3.45 15.53
CA PHE A 167 10.02 2.26 14.72
C PHE A 167 9.74 2.57 13.24
N GLY A 168 10.71 2.28 12.39
CA GLY A 168 10.62 2.46 10.95
C GLY A 168 10.29 1.16 10.22
N LEU A 169 9.46 1.26 9.18
CA LEU A 169 9.24 0.19 8.23
C LEU A 169 9.87 0.59 6.89
N GLY A 170 10.91 -0.13 6.49
CA GLY A 170 11.60 0.09 5.23
C GLY A 170 11.83 -1.20 4.47
N ASN A 171 12.45 -1.07 3.30
CA ASN A 171 12.89 -2.19 2.48
C ASN A 171 14.31 -1.90 1.97
N ASN A 172 15.29 -2.73 2.34
CA ASN A 172 16.71 -2.49 2.03
C ASN A 172 17.06 -2.57 0.53
N THR A 173 16.10 -2.96 -0.31
CA THR A 173 16.26 -3.01 -1.77
C THR A 173 16.14 -1.61 -2.39
N TYR A 174 15.60 -0.64 -1.64
CA TYR A 174 15.51 0.77 -2.01
C TYR A 174 16.71 1.58 -1.46
N GLU A 175 17.14 2.62 -2.18
CA GLU A 175 18.29 3.46 -1.80
C GLU A 175 18.07 4.15 -0.44
N HIS A 176 16.87 4.68 -0.22
CA HIS A 176 16.51 5.45 0.97
C HIS A 176 15.86 4.60 2.08
N TYR A 177 16.40 3.40 2.32
CA TYR A 177 15.96 2.48 3.36
C TYR A 177 15.80 3.16 4.74
N ASN A 178 14.58 3.12 5.29
CA ASN A 178 14.20 3.67 6.59
C ASN A 178 14.51 5.19 6.78
N SER A 179 14.58 5.98 5.70
CA SER A 179 14.82 7.43 5.78
C SER A 179 13.82 8.15 6.69
N MET A 180 12.53 7.84 6.57
CA MET A 180 11.45 8.50 7.28
C MET A 180 11.65 8.47 8.81
N VAL A 181 11.92 7.29 9.38
CA VAL A 181 12.13 7.18 10.84
C VAL A 181 13.41 7.88 11.27
N ARG A 182 14.48 7.82 10.46
CA ARG A 182 15.77 8.46 10.76
C ARG A 182 15.66 9.98 10.73
N ASP A 183 14.94 10.52 9.76
CA ASP A 183 14.74 11.96 9.60
C ASP A 183 13.81 12.50 10.69
N VAL A 184 12.69 11.83 10.98
CA VAL A 184 11.81 12.21 12.10
C VAL A 184 12.55 12.15 13.44
N ASP A 185 13.32 11.09 13.69
CA ASP A 185 14.16 10.99 14.90
C ASP A 185 15.15 12.14 15.03
N LYS A 186 15.83 12.48 13.92
CA LYS A 186 16.75 13.61 13.84
C LYS A 186 16.03 14.94 14.09
N TYR A 187 14.83 15.14 13.54
CA TYR A 187 14.07 16.37 13.74
C TYR A 187 13.59 16.50 15.18
N LEU A 188 12.99 15.45 15.75
CA LEU A 188 12.50 15.44 17.13
C LEU A 188 13.65 15.67 18.13
N THR A 189 14.79 15.00 17.96
CA THR A 189 15.98 15.23 18.82
C THR A 189 16.58 16.62 18.66
N LYS A 190 16.64 17.17 17.43
CA LYS A 190 17.06 18.57 17.19
C LYS A 190 16.16 19.55 17.95
N LEU A 191 14.85 19.29 17.98
CA LEU A 191 13.85 20.10 18.68
C LEU A 191 13.78 19.85 20.20
N GLY A 192 14.63 18.97 20.74
CA GLY A 192 14.79 18.76 22.18
C GLY A 192 14.09 17.52 22.77
N ALA A 193 13.31 16.78 21.98
CA ALA A 193 12.61 15.60 22.47
C ALA A 193 13.58 14.49 22.91
N THR A 194 13.21 13.72 23.91
CA THR A 194 14.01 12.62 24.47
C THR A 194 13.53 11.28 23.91
N ARG A 195 14.35 10.63 23.08
CA ARG A 195 14.09 9.26 22.64
C ARG A 195 14.38 8.25 23.76
N LEU A 196 13.44 7.35 24.03
CA LEU A 196 13.60 6.22 24.93
C LEU A 196 14.01 4.97 24.13
N GLY A 197 15.16 4.39 24.44
CA GLY A 197 15.72 3.27 23.69
C GLY A 197 16.25 3.66 22.29
N ALA A 198 16.41 2.66 21.43
CA ALA A 198 16.83 2.85 20.05
C ALA A 198 15.63 3.12 19.13
N ALA A 199 15.83 3.91 18.07
CA ALA A 199 14.91 3.90 16.94
C ALA A 199 15.04 2.55 16.22
N GLY A 200 13.95 1.80 16.13
CA GLY A 200 13.95 0.51 15.45
C GLY A 200 13.78 0.66 13.95
N GLU A 201 14.27 -0.31 13.19
CA GLU A 201 14.19 -0.34 11.73
C GLU A 201 13.87 -1.78 11.29
N GLY A 202 12.72 -1.97 10.65
CA GLY A 202 12.35 -3.24 10.04
C GLY A 202 12.66 -3.29 8.55
N ASP A 203 12.98 -4.49 8.06
CA ASP A 203 13.37 -4.73 6.67
C ASP A 203 12.44 -5.71 5.95
N ASP A 204 11.60 -5.16 5.07
CA ASP A 204 10.69 -5.94 4.23
C ASP A 204 11.43 -6.63 3.07
N GLY A 205 12.56 -6.06 2.63
CA GLY A 205 13.37 -6.60 1.53
C GLY A 205 14.06 -7.92 1.89
N ALA A 206 14.45 -8.05 3.16
CA ALA A 206 14.95 -9.30 3.73
C ALA A 206 13.83 -10.27 4.15
N GLY A 207 12.56 -9.82 4.14
CA GLY A 207 11.43 -10.57 4.67
C GLY A 207 11.46 -10.73 6.21
N THR A 208 12.17 -9.84 6.92
CA THR A 208 12.39 -9.91 8.37
C THR A 208 11.58 -8.90 9.17
N MET A 209 10.78 -8.04 8.51
CA MET A 209 9.97 -6.97 9.12
C MET A 209 9.30 -7.33 10.46
N GLU A 210 8.63 -8.49 10.55
CA GLU A 210 7.99 -8.96 11.79
C GLU A 210 9.02 -9.27 12.89
N GLU A 211 10.11 -9.93 12.54
CA GLU A 211 11.13 -10.33 13.51
C GLU A 211 11.99 -9.14 13.96
N ASP A 212 12.25 -8.18 13.08
CA ASP A 212 12.93 -6.93 13.42
C ASP A 212 12.10 -6.10 14.41
N PHE A 213 10.78 -6.04 14.18
CA PHE A 213 9.83 -5.42 15.09
C PHE A 213 9.83 -6.10 16.47
N LEU A 214 9.73 -7.42 16.51
CA LEU A 214 9.73 -8.17 17.77
C LEU A 214 11.07 -8.05 18.51
N ALA A 215 12.20 -8.04 17.80
CA ALA A 215 13.53 -7.87 18.38
C ALA A 215 13.75 -6.47 18.97
N TRP A 216 13.19 -5.43 18.35
CA TRP A 216 13.23 -4.06 18.85
C TRP A 216 12.30 -3.83 20.06
N LYS A 217 11.12 -4.47 20.05
CA LYS A 217 10.02 -4.17 20.98
C LYS A 217 10.36 -4.44 22.45
N GLU A 218 11.00 -5.56 22.78
CA GLU A 218 11.29 -5.88 24.20
C GLU A 218 12.33 -4.93 24.83
N PRO A 219 13.48 -4.63 24.18
CA PRO A 219 14.39 -3.59 24.65
C PRO A 219 13.74 -2.21 24.76
N MET A 220 12.85 -1.87 23.82
CA MET A 220 12.09 -0.62 23.85
C MET A 220 11.21 -0.55 25.10
N TRP A 221 10.42 -1.58 25.38
CA TRP A 221 9.55 -1.59 26.58
C TRP A 221 10.36 -1.50 27.87
N THR A 222 11.52 -2.14 27.93
CA THR A 222 12.43 -2.03 29.08
C THR A 222 12.82 -0.57 29.33
N ALA A 223 13.20 0.17 28.29
CA ALA A 223 13.54 1.60 28.40
C ALA A 223 12.34 2.48 28.78
N VAL A 224 11.15 2.17 28.25
CA VAL A 224 9.91 2.89 28.59
C VAL A 224 9.54 2.68 30.06
N CYS A 225 9.60 1.44 30.56
CA CYS A 225 9.33 1.11 31.95
C CYS A 225 10.28 1.86 32.91
N GLU A 226 11.57 1.90 32.59
CA GLU A 226 12.56 2.63 33.39
C GLU A 226 12.28 4.14 33.41
N ALA A 227 11.98 4.73 32.25
CA ALA A 227 11.79 6.18 32.12
C ALA A 227 10.46 6.70 32.71
N LEU A 228 9.41 5.86 32.72
CA LEU A 228 8.07 6.21 33.19
C LEU A 228 7.68 5.53 34.52
N ASN A 229 8.58 4.74 35.11
CA ASN A 229 8.34 3.97 36.33
C ASN A 229 7.09 3.06 36.23
N LEU A 230 6.99 2.31 35.12
CA LEU A 230 5.88 1.38 34.89
C LEU A 230 6.22 -0.01 35.43
N GLU A 231 5.22 -0.68 36.01
CA GLU A 231 5.33 -2.08 36.44
C GLU A 231 4.76 -3.01 35.37
N GLU A 232 5.53 -4.03 35.00
CA GLU A 232 5.07 -5.09 34.09
C GLU A 232 4.09 -6.03 34.79
N ARG A 233 3.06 -6.44 34.04
CA ARG A 233 1.98 -7.33 34.48
C ARG A 233 1.83 -8.48 33.49
N GLU A 234 1.25 -9.58 33.97
CA GLU A 234 0.87 -10.69 33.10
C GLU A 234 -0.19 -10.23 32.10
N ALA A 235 0.11 -10.36 30.80
CA ALA A 235 -0.80 -9.92 29.75
C ALA A 235 -2.05 -10.82 29.71
N VAL A 236 -3.22 -10.21 29.91
CA VAL A 236 -4.52 -10.84 29.68
C VAL A 236 -5.14 -10.23 28.42
N TYR A 237 -5.86 -11.03 27.63
CA TYR A 237 -6.59 -10.48 26.49
C TYR A 237 -7.73 -9.57 26.98
N GLU A 238 -7.64 -8.30 26.63
CA GLU A 238 -8.68 -7.30 26.85
C GLU A 238 -9.19 -6.82 25.47
N PRO A 239 -10.47 -7.03 25.15
CA PRO A 239 -10.99 -6.69 23.83
C PRO A 239 -11.02 -5.19 23.60
N VAL A 240 -10.64 -4.77 22.39
CA VAL A 240 -10.83 -3.39 21.92
C VAL A 240 -12.25 -3.18 21.41
N PHE A 241 -12.88 -4.26 20.93
CA PHE A 241 -14.20 -4.23 20.34
C PHE A 241 -15.20 -5.16 21.04
N GLU A 242 -16.41 -4.67 21.22
CA GLU A 242 -17.57 -5.47 21.61
C GLU A 242 -18.29 -5.98 20.36
N ILE A 243 -18.58 -7.28 20.33
CA ILE A 243 -19.32 -7.95 19.25
C ILE A 243 -20.72 -8.31 19.74
N LEU A 244 -21.72 -7.67 19.17
CA LEU A 244 -23.13 -7.85 19.54
C LEU A 244 -23.87 -8.57 18.41
N GLU A 245 -24.26 -9.83 18.63
CA GLU A 245 -25.17 -10.53 17.72
C GLU A 245 -26.55 -9.85 17.74
N ARG A 246 -27.03 -9.42 16.57
CA ARG A 246 -28.28 -8.69 16.37
C ARG A 246 -29.37 -9.62 15.89
N THR A 247 -30.02 -10.29 16.83
CA THR A 247 -31.14 -11.23 16.55
C THR A 247 -32.40 -10.53 16.03
N ASP A 248 -32.48 -9.21 16.17
CA ASP A 248 -33.53 -8.35 15.62
C ASP A 248 -33.29 -7.96 14.15
N LEU A 249 -32.13 -8.29 13.59
CA LEU A 249 -31.74 -8.01 12.21
C LEU A 249 -31.42 -9.31 11.45
N SER A 250 -31.58 -9.23 10.14
CA SER A 250 -31.27 -10.27 9.16
C SER A 250 -30.34 -9.72 8.07
N ALA A 251 -29.72 -10.60 7.28
CA ALA A 251 -28.86 -10.18 6.17
C ALA A 251 -29.64 -9.37 5.11
N GLU A 252 -30.94 -9.60 5.01
CA GLU A 252 -31.87 -9.00 4.07
C GLU A 252 -32.15 -7.52 4.41
N ASP A 253 -31.98 -7.12 5.67
CA ASP A 253 -32.25 -5.76 6.13
C ASP A 253 -31.37 -4.72 5.43
N LYS A 254 -31.99 -3.63 4.97
CA LYS A 254 -31.33 -2.58 4.17
C LYS A 254 -30.22 -1.83 4.90
N THR A 255 -30.17 -1.92 6.22
CA THR A 255 -29.17 -1.29 7.08
C THR A 255 -27.96 -2.18 7.36
N VAL A 256 -28.02 -3.46 6.99
CA VAL A 256 -26.94 -4.43 7.21
C VAL A 256 -26.02 -4.46 6.00
N TYR A 257 -24.73 -4.27 6.23
CA TYR A 257 -23.70 -4.38 5.20
C TYR A 257 -23.41 -5.86 4.90
N LEU A 258 -23.30 -6.21 3.62
CA LEU A 258 -22.92 -7.55 3.16
C LEU A 258 -21.61 -7.51 2.34
N GLY A 259 -20.77 -6.53 2.64
CA GLY A 259 -19.50 -6.27 1.95
C GLY A 259 -19.46 -4.94 1.19
N GLU A 260 -20.54 -4.14 1.21
CA GLU A 260 -20.51 -2.81 0.61
C GLU A 260 -19.43 -1.93 1.27
N PRO A 261 -18.57 -1.22 0.50
CA PRO A 261 -17.45 -0.45 1.05
C PRO A 261 -17.88 0.66 2.02
N ASN A 262 -19.04 1.28 1.78
CA ASN A 262 -19.55 2.36 2.61
C ASN A 262 -21.08 2.52 2.47
N LYS A 263 -21.66 3.42 3.27
CA LYS A 263 -23.11 3.69 3.32
C LYS A 263 -23.73 4.06 1.97
N LYS A 264 -23.01 4.77 1.09
CA LYS A 264 -23.50 5.14 -0.25
C LYS A 264 -23.68 3.90 -1.14
N HIS A 265 -22.78 2.93 -1.04
CA HIS A 265 -22.87 1.65 -1.75
C HIS A 265 -24.01 0.78 -1.21
N LEU A 266 -24.18 0.74 0.11
CA LEU A 266 -25.30 0.04 0.74
C LEU A 266 -26.64 0.56 0.21
N GLN A 267 -26.80 1.88 0.16
CA GLN A 267 -28.02 2.56 -0.29
C GLN A 267 -28.22 2.61 -1.81
N GLY A 268 -27.24 2.18 -2.62
CA GLY A 268 -27.31 2.27 -4.08
C GLY A 268 -27.24 3.71 -4.62
N ALA A 269 -26.71 4.65 -3.85
CA ALA A 269 -26.65 6.08 -4.17
C ALA A 269 -25.21 6.55 -4.47
N GLN A 270 -24.43 5.71 -5.15
CA GLN A 270 -23.02 5.96 -5.45
C GLN A 270 -22.86 7.23 -6.29
N LYS A 271 -22.06 8.16 -5.81
CA LYS A 271 -21.65 9.38 -6.52
C LYS A 271 -20.21 9.72 -6.15
N GLY A 272 -19.49 10.30 -7.09
CA GLY A 272 -18.14 10.80 -6.87
C GLY A 272 -18.06 11.93 -5.83
N PRO A 273 -16.84 12.36 -5.44
CA PRO A 273 -15.56 11.88 -5.95
C PRO A 273 -15.29 10.42 -5.56
N TYR A 274 -14.65 9.68 -6.46
CA TYR A 274 -14.26 8.30 -6.23
C TYR A 274 -12.79 8.25 -5.82
N ASN A 275 -12.52 7.54 -4.73
CA ASN A 275 -11.21 7.45 -4.10
C ASN A 275 -11.17 6.18 -3.24
N ALA A 276 -10.14 6.00 -2.42
CA ALA A 276 -10.01 4.84 -1.55
C ALA A 276 -11.11 4.72 -0.46
N ASN A 277 -11.87 5.78 -0.18
CA ASN A 277 -13.00 5.72 0.75
C ASN A 277 -14.34 5.44 0.06
N ASN A 278 -14.38 5.60 -1.26
CA ASN A 278 -15.57 5.53 -2.09
C ASN A 278 -15.18 5.04 -3.48
N PRO A 279 -14.95 3.72 -3.66
CA PRO A 279 -14.52 3.19 -4.94
C PRO A 279 -15.63 3.30 -5.99
N PHE A 280 -15.27 3.40 -7.26
CA PHE A 280 -16.20 3.27 -8.37
C PHE A 280 -16.36 1.79 -8.73
N ILE A 281 -17.59 1.31 -8.84
CA ILE A 281 -17.86 -0.06 -9.31
C ILE A 281 -17.79 -0.05 -10.84
N ALA A 282 -16.62 -0.37 -11.39
CA ALA A 282 -16.35 -0.23 -12.81
C ALA A 282 -16.64 -1.52 -13.59
N PRO A 283 -17.28 -1.45 -14.77
CA PRO A 283 -17.40 -2.59 -15.66
C PRO A 283 -16.04 -2.98 -16.27
N ILE A 284 -15.81 -4.27 -16.45
CA ILE A 284 -14.72 -4.81 -17.26
C ILE A 284 -15.24 -4.87 -18.70
N ILE A 285 -14.72 -4.00 -19.55
CA ILE A 285 -15.16 -3.86 -20.93
C ILE A 285 -14.58 -4.97 -21.80
N GLU A 286 -13.31 -5.31 -21.56
CA GLU A 286 -12.59 -6.33 -22.30
C GLU A 286 -11.56 -6.98 -21.37
N SER A 287 -11.31 -8.28 -21.55
CA SER A 287 -10.18 -8.96 -20.95
C SER A 287 -9.67 -10.07 -21.86
N HIS A 288 -8.36 -10.33 -21.82
CA HIS A 288 -7.77 -11.46 -22.53
C HIS A 288 -6.47 -11.91 -21.87
N GLU A 289 -6.02 -13.11 -22.25
CA GLU A 289 -4.76 -13.69 -21.79
C GLU A 289 -3.60 -13.15 -22.65
N LEU A 290 -2.52 -12.73 -22.00
CA LEU A 290 -1.30 -12.22 -22.64
C LEU A 290 -0.22 -13.29 -22.76
N PHE A 291 -0.25 -14.34 -21.91
CA PHE A 291 0.71 -15.43 -21.99
C PHE A 291 0.16 -16.60 -22.83
N ASN A 292 1.05 -17.25 -23.57
CA ASN A 292 0.78 -18.54 -24.21
C ASN A 292 1.30 -19.73 -23.36
N ALA A 293 1.66 -19.47 -22.10
CA ALA A 293 2.14 -20.48 -21.15
C ALA A 293 0.99 -21.29 -20.55
N ALA A 294 1.22 -22.58 -20.29
CA ALA A 294 0.21 -23.47 -19.71
C ALA A 294 0.11 -23.35 -18.17
N ASP A 295 1.19 -22.95 -17.51
CA ASP A 295 1.34 -22.95 -16.05
C ASP A 295 1.28 -21.55 -15.43
N ARG A 296 1.13 -20.50 -16.26
CA ARG A 296 1.15 -19.10 -15.84
C ARG A 296 0.16 -18.29 -16.68
N ASN A 297 -0.46 -17.30 -16.04
CA ASN A 297 -1.37 -16.37 -16.68
C ASN A 297 -0.87 -14.93 -16.49
N CYS A 298 -1.14 -14.08 -17.46
CA CYS A 298 -1.01 -12.63 -17.39
C CYS A 298 -2.20 -11.99 -18.10
N LEU A 299 -2.98 -11.24 -17.35
CA LEU A 299 -4.25 -10.69 -17.82
C LEU A 299 -4.03 -9.30 -18.38
N HIS A 300 -4.55 -9.06 -19.57
CA HIS A 300 -4.95 -7.72 -19.99
C HIS A 300 -6.41 -7.51 -19.63
N MET A 301 -6.74 -6.36 -19.03
CA MET A 301 -8.14 -5.98 -18.79
C MET A 301 -8.34 -4.49 -19.04
N GLU A 302 -9.42 -4.13 -19.73
CA GLU A 302 -9.90 -2.76 -19.90
C GLU A 302 -11.05 -2.47 -18.92
N ILE A 303 -10.82 -1.55 -17.99
CA ILE A 303 -11.76 -1.13 -16.95
C ILE A 303 -12.45 0.15 -17.41
N GLY A 304 -13.76 0.12 -17.59
CA GLY A 304 -14.55 1.27 -18.04
C GLY A 304 -14.75 2.29 -16.92
N ILE A 305 -14.48 3.57 -17.21
CA ILE A 305 -14.67 4.68 -16.27
C ILE A 305 -15.65 5.75 -16.81
N GLU A 306 -16.28 5.50 -17.95
CA GLU A 306 -17.27 6.40 -18.53
C GLU A 306 -18.43 6.68 -17.56
N GLY A 307 -18.89 7.93 -17.51
CA GLY A 307 -19.97 8.37 -16.62
C GLY A 307 -19.57 8.54 -15.14
N SER A 308 -18.41 8.05 -14.71
CA SER A 308 -17.95 8.15 -13.31
C SER A 308 -17.34 9.51 -12.94
N LYS A 309 -16.87 10.27 -13.94
CA LYS A 309 -15.99 11.45 -13.79
C LYS A 309 -14.61 11.14 -13.18
N LEU A 310 -14.24 9.88 -13.03
CA LEU A 310 -12.84 9.52 -12.81
C LEU A 310 -12.02 9.99 -14.00
N ALA A 311 -10.83 10.49 -13.71
CA ALA A 311 -9.82 10.84 -14.69
C ALA A 311 -8.49 10.24 -14.23
N TYR A 312 -7.61 9.97 -15.19
CA TYR A 312 -6.26 9.50 -14.93
C TYR A 312 -5.31 10.17 -15.92
N THR A 313 -4.04 10.21 -15.55
CA THR A 313 -2.94 10.60 -16.40
C THR A 313 -2.09 9.38 -16.71
N THR A 314 -1.56 9.29 -17.92
CA THR A 314 -0.65 8.21 -18.30
C THR A 314 0.52 8.11 -17.31
N GLY A 315 0.73 6.91 -16.76
CA GLY A 315 1.70 6.64 -15.70
C GLY A 315 1.10 6.59 -14.29
N ASP A 316 -0.18 6.92 -14.11
CA ASP A 316 -0.92 6.69 -12.86
C ASP A 316 -1.10 5.21 -12.51
N HIS A 317 -1.54 4.97 -11.28
CA HIS A 317 -1.93 3.66 -10.80
C HIS A 317 -3.46 3.56 -10.69
N ILE A 318 -3.98 2.35 -10.87
CA ILE A 318 -5.35 2.00 -10.50
C ILE A 318 -5.31 0.98 -9.37
N ALA A 319 -6.08 1.24 -8.31
CA ALA A 319 -6.26 0.29 -7.22
C ALA A 319 -7.52 -0.51 -7.41
N ILE A 320 -7.39 -1.83 -7.27
CA ILE A 320 -8.46 -2.81 -7.42
C ILE A 320 -8.80 -3.38 -6.04
N TRP A 321 -10.08 -3.34 -5.69
CA TRP A 321 -10.58 -3.85 -4.43
C TRP A 321 -10.93 -5.34 -4.57
N PRO A 322 -10.21 -6.23 -3.88
CA PRO A 322 -10.45 -7.66 -4.01
C PRO A 322 -11.58 -8.16 -3.09
N THR A 323 -11.90 -9.44 -3.25
CA THR A 323 -12.67 -10.24 -2.29
C THR A 323 -11.91 -11.52 -2.01
N ASN A 324 -11.99 -12.03 -0.78
CA ASN A 324 -11.36 -13.31 -0.44
C ASN A 324 -12.02 -14.47 -1.17
N ALA A 325 -11.20 -15.50 -1.45
CA ALA A 325 -11.66 -16.75 -2.04
C ALA A 325 -12.62 -17.48 -1.09
N GLY A 326 -13.72 -18.01 -1.61
CA GLY A 326 -14.77 -18.71 -0.87
C GLY A 326 -14.21 -19.86 -0.03
N LYS A 327 -13.29 -20.64 -0.59
CA LYS A 327 -12.62 -21.74 0.11
C LYS A 327 -11.91 -21.29 1.40
N GLU A 328 -11.23 -20.15 1.40
CA GLU A 328 -10.49 -19.66 2.57
C GLU A 328 -11.42 -18.94 3.56
N VAL A 329 -12.50 -18.29 3.07
CA VAL A 329 -13.59 -17.78 3.92
C VAL A 329 -14.26 -18.92 4.69
N ASP A 330 -14.63 -20.00 3.98
CA ASP A 330 -15.23 -21.18 4.58
C ASP A 330 -14.26 -21.85 5.56
N ARG A 331 -12.97 -21.97 5.21
CA ARG A 331 -11.95 -22.53 6.11
C ARG A 331 -11.88 -21.76 7.42
N LEU A 332 -11.80 -20.42 7.37
CA LEU A 332 -11.73 -19.60 8.58
C LEU A 332 -13.01 -19.69 9.42
N LEU A 333 -14.19 -19.58 8.80
CA LEU A 333 -15.46 -19.69 9.53
C LEU A 333 -15.64 -21.08 10.15
N ASN A 334 -15.22 -22.15 9.47
CA ASN A 334 -15.29 -23.51 9.98
C ASN A 334 -14.38 -23.70 11.19
N ILE A 335 -13.09 -23.31 11.08
CA ILE A 335 -12.13 -23.53 12.17
C ILE A 335 -12.44 -22.67 13.40
N LEU A 336 -13.12 -21.53 13.25
CA LEU A 336 -13.61 -20.73 14.38
C LEU A 336 -14.96 -21.21 14.95
N GLY A 337 -15.57 -22.25 14.37
CA GLY A 337 -16.89 -22.72 14.78
C GLY A 337 -18.05 -21.77 14.43
N LEU A 338 -17.85 -20.90 13.44
CA LEU A 338 -18.81 -19.88 12.99
C LEU A 338 -19.58 -20.28 11.73
N LYS A 339 -19.39 -21.50 11.21
CA LYS A 339 -20.05 -21.99 9.98
C LYS A 339 -21.57 -21.77 9.99
N ASP A 340 -22.24 -22.23 11.05
CA ASP A 340 -23.71 -22.14 11.16
C ASP A 340 -24.18 -20.72 11.53
N LYS A 341 -23.25 -19.85 11.93
CA LYS A 341 -23.48 -18.44 12.23
C LYS A 341 -23.04 -17.50 11.10
N ARG A 342 -22.64 -18.01 9.94
CA ARG A 342 -22.02 -17.19 8.88
C ARG A 342 -22.87 -15.98 8.45
N HIS A 343 -24.19 -16.13 8.45
CA HIS A 343 -25.16 -15.09 8.09
C HIS A 343 -25.74 -14.35 9.31
N THR A 344 -25.33 -14.68 10.53
CA THR A 344 -25.72 -13.94 11.73
C THR A 344 -25.21 -12.52 11.64
N VAL A 345 -26.10 -11.56 11.89
CA VAL A 345 -25.76 -10.13 11.90
C VAL A 345 -25.06 -9.78 13.21
N ILE A 346 -23.94 -9.07 13.10
CA ILE A 346 -23.16 -8.52 14.21
C ILE A 346 -23.08 -7.01 14.10
N ALA A 347 -23.20 -6.33 15.24
CA ALA A 347 -22.75 -4.96 15.42
C ALA A 347 -21.40 -4.98 16.14
N VAL A 348 -20.45 -4.20 15.65
CA VAL A 348 -19.11 -4.06 16.24
C VAL A 348 -19.01 -2.65 16.80
N LYS A 349 -18.64 -2.54 18.07
CA LYS A 349 -18.55 -1.26 18.77
C LYS A 349 -17.19 -1.16 19.46
N GLY A 350 -16.53 -0.01 19.34
CA GLY A 350 -15.36 0.29 20.15
C GLY A 350 -15.71 0.36 21.63
N LEU A 351 -14.95 -0.33 22.47
CA LEU A 351 -15.09 -0.25 23.94
C LEU A 351 -14.53 1.06 24.50
N ASP A 352 -13.65 1.69 23.74
CA ASP A 352 -13.05 3.00 24.02
C ASP A 352 -13.42 4.02 22.93
N SER A 353 -13.49 5.31 23.30
CA SER A 353 -13.88 6.40 22.39
C SER A 353 -12.90 6.64 21.22
N THR A 354 -11.66 6.19 21.34
CA THR A 354 -10.62 6.27 20.31
C THR A 354 -10.57 5.02 19.43
N ALA A 355 -11.26 3.93 19.79
CA ALA A 355 -11.27 2.71 19.02
C ALA A 355 -12.08 2.89 17.71
N LYS A 356 -11.38 2.79 16.58
CA LYS A 356 -11.98 2.85 15.24
C LYS A 356 -12.33 1.44 14.76
N VAL A 357 -13.61 1.18 14.50
CA VAL A 357 -14.05 -0.09 13.92
C VAL A 357 -13.56 -0.18 12.46
N PRO A 358 -12.83 -1.23 12.06
CA PRO A 358 -12.09 -1.26 10.78
C PRO A 358 -12.96 -1.53 9.53
N PHE A 359 -14.27 -1.70 9.71
CA PHE A 359 -15.22 -1.95 8.61
C PHE A 359 -16.64 -1.46 8.93
N PRO A 360 -17.52 -1.32 7.91
CA PRO A 360 -18.90 -0.93 8.11
C PRO A 360 -19.69 -1.94 8.97
N SER A 361 -20.49 -1.41 9.88
CA SER A 361 -21.28 -2.17 10.86
C SER A 361 -22.69 -1.55 10.98
N PRO A 362 -23.78 -2.32 11.18
CA PRO A 362 -23.82 -3.78 11.36
C PRO A 362 -23.56 -4.58 10.08
N THR A 363 -22.93 -5.75 10.21
CA THR A 363 -22.53 -6.64 9.09
C THR A 363 -22.78 -8.10 9.46
N THR A 364 -22.46 -9.08 8.60
CA THR A 364 -22.46 -10.51 8.96
C THR A 364 -21.04 -11.02 9.20
N TYR A 365 -20.88 -12.13 9.94
CA TYR A 365 -19.58 -12.78 10.10
C TYR A 365 -18.91 -13.08 8.74
N GLU A 366 -19.68 -13.63 7.80
CA GLU A 366 -19.16 -13.92 6.46
C GLU A 366 -18.74 -12.64 5.72
N ALA A 367 -19.57 -11.59 5.73
CA ALA A 367 -19.24 -10.36 5.03
C ALA A 367 -17.96 -9.70 5.59
N ALA A 368 -17.79 -9.72 6.91
CA ALA A 368 -16.57 -9.25 7.56
C ALA A 368 -15.33 -10.03 7.08
N VAL A 369 -15.39 -11.36 7.16
CA VAL A 369 -14.30 -12.25 6.74
C VAL A 369 -14.01 -12.14 5.23
N ARG A 370 -15.04 -12.00 4.39
CA ARG A 370 -14.92 -12.03 2.93
C ARG A 370 -14.41 -10.73 2.32
N TYR A 371 -14.88 -9.60 2.83
CA TYR A 371 -14.70 -8.29 2.17
C TYR A 371 -13.90 -7.30 2.99
N HIS A 372 -13.59 -7.60 4.25
CA HIS A 372 -12.99 -6.62 5.16
C HIS A 372 -11.71 -7.08 5.84
N MET A 373 -11.42 -8.38 5.87
CA MET A 373 -10.25 -8.95 6.56
C MET A 373 -9.26 -9.59 5.58
N GLU A 374 -7.97 -9.39 5.79
CA GLU A 374 -6.89 -10.01 5.00
C GLU A 374 -6.59 -11.43 5.52
N ILE A 375 -7.51 -12.36 5.28
CA ILE A 375 -7.43 -13.73 5.83
C ILE A 375 -6.35 -14.60 5.17
N GLY A 376 -5.80 -14.15 4.05
CA GLY A 376 -4.70 -14.80 3.33
C GLY A 376 -3.31 -14.31 3.74
N ALA A 377 -3.22 -13.37 4.69
CA ALA A 377 -1.95 -12.82 5.15
C ALA A 377 -1.05 -13.89 5.82
N ALA A 378 0.25 -13.61 5.82
CA ALA A 378 1.21 -14.34 6.63
C ALA A 378 0.83 -14.21 8.12
N VAL A 379 0.99 -15.29 8.87
CA VAL A 379 0.68 -15.29 10.30
C VAL A 379 1.80 -14.59 11.06
N SER A 380 1.43 -13.67 11.97
CA SER A 380 2.36 -13.11 12.95
C SER A 380 2.69 -14.13 14.03
N ARG A 381 3.97 -14.24 14.39
CA ARG A 381 4.42 -15.07 15.51
C ARG A 381 3.84 -14.60 16.84
N GLN A 382 3.74 -13.29 17.04
CA GLN A 382 3.09 -12.73 18.23
C GLN A 382 1.61 -13.12 18.28
N PHE A 383 0.91 -13.07 17.15
CA PHE A 383 -0.50 -13.44 17.12
C PHE A 383 -0.72 -14.94 17.40
N ALA A 384 0.13 -15.81 16.87
CA ALA A 384 0.12 -17.24 17.23
C ALA A 384 0.28 -17.45 18.75
N SER A 385 1.19 -16.70 19.39
CA SER A 385 1.36 -16.73 20.85
C SER A 385 0.09 -16.28 21.60
N GLN A 386 -0.57 -15.23 21.13
CA GLN A 386 -1.79 -14.71 21.77
C GLN A 386 -2.96 -15.70 21.70
N LEU A 387 -3.04 -16.48 20.62
CA LEU A 387 -4.10 -17.48 20.41
C LEU A 387 -3.96 -18.70 21.32
N ALA A 388 -2.78 -18.96 21.88
CA ALA A 388 -2.53 -20.13 22.73
C ALA A 388 -3.51 -20.23 23.91
N GLN A 389 -3.89 -19.10 24.53
CA GLN A 389 -4.84 -19.09 25.65
C GLN A 389 -6.27 -19.54 25.28
N PHE A 390 -6.59 -19.58 23.98
CA PHE A 390 -7.88 -20.02 23.45
C PHE A 390 -7.80 -21.41 22.81
N ALA A 391 -6.71 -22.14 23.02
CA ALA A 391 -6.55 -23.48 22.46
C ALA A 391 -7.63 -24.45 22.97
N PRO A 392 -8.14 -25.36 22.10
CA PRO A 392 -9.14 -26.36 22.50
C PRO A 392 -8.67 -27.32 23.60
N ASN A 393 -7.36 -27.56 23.69
CA ASN A 393 -6.75 -28.42 24.70
C ASN A 393 -5.29 -28.00 24.99
N GLU A 394 -4.72 -28.57 26.05
CA GLU A 394 -3.37 -28.23 26.53
C GLU A 394 -2.24 -28.60 25.54
N ASP A 395 -2.39 -29.66 24.74
CA ASP A 395 -1.37 -30.02 23.75
C ASP A 395 -1.27 -28.96 22.65
N ILE A 396 -2.41 -28.50 22.15
CA ILE A 396 -2.47 -27.41 21.16
C ILE A 396 -1.95 -26.11 21.77
N LYS A 397 -2.33 -25.80 23.03
CA LYS A 397 -1.83 -24.62 23.74
C LYS A 397 -0.30 -24.59 23.79
N ASN A 398 0.31 -25.72 24.15
CA ASN A 398 1.76 -25.86 24.21
C ASN A 398 2.42 -25.71 22.83
N GLU A 399 1.80 -26.24 21.76
CA GLU A 399 2.30 -26.07 20.39
C GLU A 399 2.25 -24.59 19.96
N LEU A 400 1.16 -23.87 20.22
CA LEU A 400 1.07 -22.44 19.88
C LEU A 400 2.01 -21.58 20.73
N ALA A 401 2.18 -21.91 22.01
CA ALA A 401 3.17 -21.25 22.86
C ALA A 401 4.60 -21.48 22.35
N LYS A 402 4.92 -22.69 21.89
CA LYS A 402 6.20 -23.00 21.27
C LYS A 402 6.41 -22.21 19.97
N LEU A 403 5.42 -22.22 19.08
CA LEU A 403 5.43 -21.42 17.85
C LEU A 403 5.62 -19.93 18.15
N GLY A 404 4.97 -19.41 19.20
CA GLY A 404 5.09 -18.02 19.61
C GLY A 404 6.47 -17.63 20.16
N SER A 405 7.18 -18.58 20.79
CA SER A 405 8.43 -18.33 21.51
C SER A 405 9.70 -18.68 20.72
N GLU A 406 9.65 -19.67 19.83
CA GLU A 406 10.79 -20.15 19.06
C GLU A 406 10.75 -19.64 17.60
N LYS A 407 11.53 -18.58 17.31
CA LYS A 407 11.61 -17.95 15.98
C LYS A 407 11.86 -18.95 14.83
N ASP A 408 12.90 -19.78 14.95
CA ASP A 408 13.28 -20.70 13.88
C ASP A 408 12.23 -21.80 13.68
N TYR A 409 11.62 -22.26 14.78
CA TYR A 409 10.54 -23.24 14.73
C TYR A 409 9.29 -22.65 14.05
N PHE A 410 8.93 -21.41 14.37
CA PHE A 410 7.86 -20.69 13.68
C PHE A 410 8.14 -20.56 12.18
N HIS A 411 9.36 -20.16 11.82
CA HIS A 411 9.76 -20.01 10.42
C HIS A 411 9.60 -21.33 9.65
N GLU A 412 10.15 -22.43 10.18
CA GLU A 412 10.09 -23.75 9.54
C GLU A 412 8.64 -24.27 9.43
N LYS A 413 7.83 -24.11 10.48
CA LYS A 413 6.49 -24.70 10.54
C LYS A 413 5.39 -23.86 9.92
N VAL A 414 5.59 -22.55 9.80
CA VAL A 414 4.56 -21.58 9.40
C VAL A 414 5.02 -20.75 8.21
N THR A 415 6.08 -19.95 8.36
CA THR A 415 6.53 -18.98 7.36
C THR A 415 6.97 -19.63 6.04
N ASP A 416 7.88 -20.61 6.09
CA ASP A 416 8.39 -21.33 4.91
C ASP A 416 7.30 -22.10 4.16
N ARG A 417 6.22 -22.43 4.87
CA ARG A 417 5.06 -23.16 4.34
C ARG A 417 3.94 -22.24 3.88
N HIS A 418 4.13 -20.92 3.97
CA HIS A 418 3.17 -19.86 3.65
C HIS A 418 1.78 -20.10 4.26
N LEU A 419 1.72 -20.58 5.50
CA LEU A 419 0.42 -20.83 6.12
C LEU A 419 -0.30 -19.52 6.40
N ASN A 420 -1.59 -19.48 6.10
CA ASN A 420 -2.49 -18.46 6.64
C ASN A 420 -3.02 -18.87 8.03
N LEU A 421 -3.73 -17.95 8.70
CA LEU A 421 -4.24 -18.20 10.06
C LEU A 421 -5.12 -19.45 10.15
N ALA A 422 -6.10 -19.58 9.25
CA ALA A 422 -7.03 -20.70 9.29
C ALA A 422 -6.32 -22.04 9.08
N GLN A 423 -5.34 -22.09 8.18
CA GLN A 423 -4.51 -23.27 7.95
C GLN A 423 -3.62 -23.59 9.16
N LEU A 424 -3.03 -22.59 9.81
CA LEU A 424 -2.25 -22.81 11.04
C LEU A 424 -3.13 -23.45 12.12
N LEU A 425 -4.30 -22.87 12.39
CA LEU A 425 -5.24 -23.38 13.38
C LEU A 425 -5.72 -24.79 13.04
N GLU A 426 -6.06 -25.05 11.77
CA GLU A 426 -6.50 -26.36 11.29
C GLU A 426 -5.39 -27.43 11.42
N ILE A 427 -4.15 -27.09 11.06
CA ILE A 427 -3.01 -28.02 11.15
C ILE A 427 -2.66 -28.34 12.60
N THR A 428 -2.58 -27.32 13.45
CA THR A 428 -2.21 -27.47 14.87
C THR A 428 -3.28 -28.22 15.65
N SER A 429 -4.57 -28.00 15.36
CA SER A 429 -5.68 -28.69 16.02
C SER A 429 -6.14 -29.98 15.33
N LYS A 430 -5.52 -30.35 14.20
CA LYS A 430 -5.97 -31.48 13.34
C LYS A 430 -7.44 -31.36 12.94
N GLY A 431 -7.90 -30.12 12.71
CA GLY A 431 -9.26 -29.79 12.32
C GLY A 431 -10.26 -29.64 13.47
N GLU A 432 -9.85 -29.76 14.74
CA GLU A 432 -10.71 -29.44 15.88
C GLU A 432 -11.05 -27.93 15.89
N PRO A 433 -12.34 -27.53 15.95
CA PRO A 433 -12.74 -26.13 15.96
C PRO A 433 -12.29 -25.36 17.21
N TRP A 434 -11.82 -24.13 17.00
CA TRP A 434 -11.40 -23.16 18.02
C TRP A 434 -12.56 -22.24 18.42
N THR A 435 -13.61 -22.82 19.02
CA THR A 435 -14.86 -22.11 19.33
C THR A 435 -14.75 -21.04 20.43
N THR A 436 -13.63 -21.03 21.15
CA THR A 436 -13.36 -20.12 22.28
C THR A 436 -12.64 -18.86 21.86
N ILE A 437 -12.10 -18.78 20.64
CA ILE A 437 -11.47 -17.55 20.12
C ILE A 437 -12.56 -16.47 19.96
N PRO A 438 -12.46 -15.33 20.66
CA PRO A 438 -13.39 -14.22 20.46
C PRO A 438 -13.23 -13.64 19.05
N PHE A 439 -14.34 -13.35 18.37
CA PHE A 439 -14.27 -12.72 17.04
C PHE A 439 -13.67 -11.30 17.09
N SER A 440 -13.75 -10.61 18.24
CA SER A 440 -13.02 -9.37 18.49
C SER A 440 -11.52 -9.55 18.32
N LEU A 441 -10.94 -10.65 18.83
CA LEU A 441 -9.52 -10.97 18.68
C LEU A 441 -9.13 -11.19 17.21
N ILE A 442 -10.03 -11.77 16.41
CA ILE A 442 -9.83 -11.95 14.96
C ILE A 442 -9.85 -10.59 14.23
N ILE A 443 -10.80 -9.70 14.56
CA ILE A 443 -10.83 -8.33 14.03
C ILE A 443 -9.56 -7.57 14.40
N GLU A 444 -9.06 -7.81 15.61
CA GLU A 444 -7.92 -7.14 16.19
C GLU A 444 -6.56 -7.64 15.70
N GLY A 445 -6.47 -8.91 15.29
CA GLY A 445 -5.22 -9.55 14.89
C GLY A 445 -5.05 -9.74 13.38
N LEU A 446 -6.10 -9.51 12.59
CA LEU A 446 -6.02 -9.53 11.14
C LEU A 446 -6.12 -8.11 10.56
N LEU A 447 -5.25 -7.83 9.58
CA LEU A 447 -5.29 -6.60 8.82
C LEU A 447 -6.62 -6.46 8.08
N LYS A 448 -7.00 -5.21 7.82
CA LYS A 448 -8.02 -4.90 6.82
C LYS A 448 -7.54 -5.35 5.44
N ILE A 449 -8.42 -5.97 4.65
CA ILE A 449 -8.08 -6.30 3.26
C ILE A 449 -7.85 -5.01 2.45
N GLN A 450 -6.69 -4.93 1.79
CA GLN A 450 -6.29 -3.71 1.07
C GLN A 450 -6.56 -3.79 -0.44
N PRO A 451 -6.87 -2.67 -1.11
CA PRO A 451 -6.80 -2.59 -2.57
C PRO A 451 -5.38 -2.92 -3.07
N ARG A 452 -5.27 -3.54 -4.25
CA ARG A 452 -3.98 -3.79 -4.90
C ARG A 452 -3.79 -2.84 -6.07
N TYR A 453 -2.65 -2.16 -6.10
CA TYR A 453 -2.31 -1.20 -7.15
C TYR A 453 -1.73 -1.90 -8.37
N TYR A 454 -2.07 -1.36 -9.55
CA TYR A 454 -1.53 -1.76 -10.84
C TYR A 454 -1.14 -0.52 -11.61
N SER A 455 0.07 -0.50 -12.19
CA SER A 455 0.50 0.54 -13.12
C SER A 455 -0.41 0.52 -14.35
N ILE A 456 -1.01 1.66 -14.65
CA ILE A 456 -1.94 1.79 -15.77
C ILE A 456 -1.16 1.61 -17.07
N SER A 457 -1.64 0.68 -17.90
CA SER A 457 -1.03 0.28 -19.17
C SER A 457 -1.67 0.89 -20.41
N SER A 458 -2.54 1.88 -20.23
CA SER A 458 -3.13 2.70 -21.29
C SER A 458 -2.71 4.17 -21.19
N SER A 459 -2.76 4.87 -22.31
CA SER A 459 -2.57 6.32 -22.37
C SER A 459 -3.90 7.04 -22.18
N SER A 460 -3.95 8.01 -21.27
CA SER A 460 -5.13 8.87 -21.09
C SER A 460 -5.33 9.83 -22.28
N LEU A 461 -4.31 10.09 -23.10
CA LEU A 461 -4.46 10.80 -24.37
C LEU A 461 -5.28 10.00 -25.38
N VAL A 462 -5.10 8.67 -25.39
CA VAL A 462 -5.71 7.76 -26.38
C VAL A 462 -7.01 7.14 -25.87
N GLN A 463 -7.09 6.81 -24.58
CA GLN A 463 -8.20 6.06 -23.97
C GLN A 463 -8.75 6.77 -22.73
N LYS A 464 -9.42 7.92 -22.90
CA LYS A 464 -9.91 8.73 -21.75
C LYS A 464 -10.95 8.05 -20.86
N ASN A 465 -11.75 7.15 -21.43
CA ASN A 465 -12.91 6.55 -20.77
C ASN A 465 -12.67 5.10 -20.32
N LYS A 466 -11.45 4.58 -20.49
CA LYS A 466 -11.08 3.21 -20.10
C LYS A 466 -9.64 3.14 -19.60
N ILE A 467 -9.40 2.34 -18.58
CA ILE A 467 -8.08 2.13 -18.00
C ILE A 467 -7.65 0.69 -18.27
N SER A 468 -6.49 0.48 -18.90
CA SER A 468 -5.94 -0.87 -19.11
C SER A 468 -5.02 -1.27 -17.96
N ILE A 469 -5.12 -2.51 -17.50
CA ILE A 469 -4.16 -3.13 -16.56
C ILE A 469 -3.45 -4.32 -17.19
N THR A 470 -2.24 -4.60 -16.73
CA THR A 470 -1.44 -5.77 -17.09
C THR A 470 -1.08 -6.53 -15.80
N ALA A 471 -1.75 -7.65 -15.52
CA ALA A 471 -1.69 -8.32 -14.23
C ALA A 471 -1.24 -9.78 -14.36
N VAL A 472 -0.03 -10.10 -13.90
CA VAL A 472 0.40 -11.50 -13.77
C VAL A 472 -0.40 -12.20 -12.67
N VAL A 473 -0.86 -13.43 -12.91
CA VAL A 473 -1.60 -14.20 -11.90
C VAL A 473 -0.64 -14.87 -10.95
N GLU A 474 -0.77 -14.52 -9.66
CA GLU A 474 0.16 -14.95 -8.63
C GLU A 474 -0.16 -16.36 -8.15
N SER A 475 0.87 -17.19 -8.19
CA SER A 475 0.83 -18.60 -7.83
C SER A 475 2.22 -19.06 -7.40
N SER A 476 2.39 -19.33 -6.10
CA SER A 476 3.67 -19.69 -5.50
C SER A 476 3.56 -21.03 -4.77
N HIS A 477 4.46 -21.96 -5.09
CA HIS A 477 4.56 -23.25 -4.41
C HIS A 477 5.89 -23.32 -3.67
N LYS A 478 5.83 -23.58 -2.35
CA LYS A 478 7.02 -23.83 -1.52
C LYS A 478 7.13 -25.32 -1.23
N PRO A 479 8.31 -25.94 -1.42
CA PRO A 479 8.53 -27.32 -1.01
C PRO A 479 8.13 -27.55 0.46
N GLY A 480 7.28 -28.54 0.73
CA GLY A 480 6.79 -28.84 2.08
C GLY A 480 5.55 -28.04 2.54
N ALA A 481 5.11 -27.05 1.75
CA ALA A 481 3.82 -26.41 1.97
C ALA A 481 2.67 -27.39 1.62
N PRO A 482 1.57 -27.40 2.39
CA PRO A 482 0.42 -28.26 2.10
C PRO A 482 -0.46 -27.73 0.95
N HIS A 483 -0.11 -26.58 0.38
CA HIS A 483 -0.90 -25.90 -0.63
C HIS A 483 -0.02 -25.06 -1.58
N VAL A 484 -0.63 -24.60 -2.67
CA VAL A 484 -0.07 -23.56 -3.54
C VAL A 484 -0.67 -22.23 -3.10
N LEU A 485 0.17 -21.28 -2.69
CA LEU A 485 -0.26 -19.93 -2.35
C LEU A 485 -0.73 -19.21 -3.61
N LYS A 486 -1.92 -18.62 -3.54
CA LYS A 486 -2.55 -17.90 -4.65
C LYS A 486 -2.79 -16.46 -4.23
N GLY A 487 -2.39 -15.50 -5.06
CA GLY A 487 -2.66 -14.08 -4.78
C GLY A 487 -4.14 -13.76 -4.87
N VAL A 488 -4.67 -13.04 -3.88
CA VAL A 488 -6.10 -12.76 -3.74
C VAL A 488 -6.65 -12.03 -4.97
N THR A 489 -6.10 -10.85 -5.28
CA THR A 489 -6.62 -9.98 -6.35
C THR A 489 -6.45 -10.59 -7.73
N THR A 490 -5.28 -11.16 -8.03
CA THR A 490 -4.98 -11.62 -9.40
C THR A 490 -5.76 -12.87 -9.78
N ASN A 491 -6.03 -13.77 -8.82
CA ASN A 491 -6.94 -14.91 -9.05
C ASN A 491 -8.42 -14.48 -9.06
N TYR A 492 -8.80 -13.45 -8.29
CA TYR A 492 -10.12 -12.82 -8.42
C TYR A 492 -10.34 -12.22 -9.81
N LEU A 493 -9.35 -11.49 -10.36
CA LEU A 493 -9.40 -10.97 -11.74
C LEU A 493 -9.47 -12.09 -12.79
N LEU A 494 -8.79 -13.23 -12.55
CA LEU A 494 -8.89 -14.40 -13.41
C LEU A 494 -10.31 -15.00 -13.40
N ALA A 495 -10.97 -15.06 -12.24
CA ALA A 495 -12.38 -15.48 -12.15
C ALA A 495 -13.31 -14.55 -12.94
N LEU A 496 -13.12 -13.23 -12.82
CA LEU A 496 -13.88 -12.22 -13.57
C LEU A 496 -13.67 -12.35 -15.09
N LYS A 497 -12.43 -12.59 -15.54
CA LYS A 497 -12.13 -12.91 -16.95
C LYS A 497 -12.89 -14.17 -17.39
N GLN A 498 -12.76 -15.27 -16.66
CA GLN A 498 -13.46 -16.52 -17.00
C GLN A 498 -14.97 -16.30 -17.13
N LYS A 499 -15.57 -15.53 -16.21
CA LYS A 499 -16.98 -15.14 -16.29
C LYS A 499 -17.31 -14.36 -17.56
N GLN A 500 -16.52 -13.34 -17.88
CA GLN A 500 -16.70 -12.51 -19.07
C GLN A 500 -16.67 -13.35 -20.35
N HIS A 501 -15.88 -14.43 -20.37
CA HIS A 501 -15.75 -15.35 -21.50
C HIS A 501 -16.67 -16.58 -21.42
N GLY A 502 -17.75 -16.49 -20.65
CA GLY A 502 -18.86 -17.44 -20.69
C GLY A 502 -18.74 -18.64 -19.75
N ASP A 503 -17.73 -18.69 -18.87
CA ASP A 503 -17.70 -19.69 -17.80
C ASP A 503 -18.86 -19.42 -16.81
N PRO A 504 -19.83 -20.34 -16.66
CA PRO A 504 -20.94 -20.14 -15.75
C PRO A 504 -20.51 -20.16 -14.28
N THR A 505 -19.45 -20.90 -13.95
CA THR A 505 -18.95 -21.18 -12.59
C THR A 505 -17.42 -21.03 -12.54
N PRO A 506 -16.89 -19.80 -12.65
CA PRO A 506 -15.45 -19.57 -12.61
C PRO A 506 -14.82 -20.11 -11.33
N ASP A 507 -13.83 -20.97 -11.49
CA ASP A 507 -13.11 -21.61 -10.40
C ASP A 507 -11.60 -21.64 -10.69
N PRO A 508 -10.94 -20.46 -10.77
CA PRO A 508 -9.52 -20.41 -11.07
C PRO A 508 -8.72 -21.13 -9.97
N ASN A 509 -8.11 -22.26 -10.33
CA ASN A 509 -7.30 -23.06 -9.42
C ASN A 509 -8.06 -23.65 -8.21
N GLY A 510 -9.37 -23.91 -8.31
CA GLY A 510 -10.14 -24.41 -7.16
C GLY A 510 -10.46 -23.33 -6.12
N LEU A 511 -10.48 -22.07 -6.55
CA LEU A 511 -10.85 -20.90 -5.76
C LEU A 511 -12.07 -20.19 -6.37
N GLU A 512 -13.25 -20.45 -5.81
CA GLU A 512 -14.45 -19.68 -6.15
C GLU A 512 -14.41 -18.29 -5.51
N TYR A 513 -14.91 -17.26 -6.21
CA TYR A 513 -15.01 -15.90 -5.72
C TYR A 513 -16.45 -15.39 -5.83
N CYS A 514 -16.89 -14.55 -4.89
CA CYS A 514 -18.19 -13.87 -4.96
C CYS A 514 -18.17 -12.70 -5.98
N ILE A 515 -18.02 -13.05 -7.25
CA ILE A 515 -17.90 -12.10 -8.38
C ILE A 515 -19.14 -11.24 -8.61
N THR A 516 -20.30 -11.67 -8.12
CA THR A 516 -21.55 -10.89 -8.13
C THR A 516 -21.59 -9.82 -7.04
N GLY A 517 -20.58 -9.77 -6.17
CA GLY A 517 -20.42 -8.74 -5.15
C GLY A 517 -21.50 -8.74 -4.07
N PRO A 518 -21.46 -7.74 -3.17
CA PRO A 518 -22.43 -7.60 -2.09
C PRO A 518 -23.86 -7.54 -2.63
N ARG A 519 -24.76 -8.35 -2.06
CA ARG A 519 -26.19 -8.46 -2.46
C ARG A 519 -26.39 -8.84 -3.94
N ASN A 520 -25.42 -9.47 -4.59
CA ASN A 520 -25.45 -9.77 -6.02
C ASN A 520 -25.71 -8.51 -6.87
N LYS A 521 -25.23 -7.35 -6.41
CA LYS A 521 -25.40 -6.06 -7.12
C LYS A 521 -24.52 -5.97 -8.36
N TYR A 522 -23.52 -6.84 -8.51
CA TYR A 522 -22.68 -6.94 -9.69
C TYR A 522 -23.12 -8.14 -10.54
N ASP A 523 -22.76 -8.12 -11.81
CA ASP A 523 -23.09 -9.15 -12.80
C ASP A 523 -21.96 -10.18 -13.01
N GLY A 524 -20.89 -10.11 -12.21
CA GLY A 524 -19.70 -10.94 -12.37
C GLY A 524 -18.67 -10.40 -13.37
N ILE A 525 -18.89 -9.20 -13.93
CA ILE A 525 -17.93 -8.50 -14.79
C ILE A 525 -17.74 -7.04 -14.36
N HIS A 526 -17.94 -6.74 -13.07
CA HIS A 526 -17.62 -5.45 -12.46
C HIS A 526 -16.63 -5.59 -11.31
N VAL A 527 -15.83 -4.56 -11.09
CA VAL A 527 -14.80 -4.53 -10.06
C VAL A 527 -14.74 -3.16 -9.39
N PRO A 528 -14.68 -3.06 -8.04
CA PRO A 528 -14.50 -1.77 -7.38
C PRO A 528 -13.08 -1.25 -7.57
N VAL A 529 -12.95 0.01 -8.00
CA VAL A 529 -11.66 0.64 -8.33
C VAL A 529 -11.56 2.08 -7.86
N HIS A 530 -10.34 2.58 -7.73
CA HIS A 530 -10.04 4.01 -7.72
C HIS A 530 -8.70 4.29 -8.38
N VAL A 531 -8.47 5.54 -8.79
CA VAL A 531 -7.19 5.99 -9.36
C VAL A 531 -6.34 6.59 -8.25
N ARG A 532 -5.04 6.26 -8.23
CA ARG A 532 -4.02 6.95 -7.43
C ARG A 532 -3.08 7.67 -8.38
N HIS A 533 -2.92 8.98 -8.17
CA HIS A 533 -2.02 9.77 -8.98
C HIS A 533 -0.55 9.49 -8.62
N SER A 534 0.31 9.42 -9.63
CA SER A 534 1.75 9.18 -9.46
C SER A 534 2.60 10.33 -10.03
N ASN A 535 3.88 10.37 -9.69
CA ASN A 535 4.86 11.25 -10.32
C ASN A 535 5.51 10.64 -11.58
N PHE A 536 5.20 9.38 -11.89
CA PHE A 536 5.77 8.65 -13.03
C PHE A 536 5.19 9.19 -14.34
N ARG A 537 5.92 10.06 -15.03
CA ARG A 537 5.39 10.87 -16.14
C ARG A 537 6.36 11.00 -17.30
N LEU A 538 5.81 10.98 -18.51
CA LEU A 538 6.53 11.43 -19.71
C LEU A 538 7.00 12.88 -19.56
N PRO A 539 8.08 13.27 -20.29
CA PRO A 539 8.51 14.66 -20.34
C PRO A 539 7.41 15.54 -20.92
N SER A 540 7.26 16.76 -20.41
CA SER A 540 6.28 17.73 -20.93
C SER A 540 6.56 18.14 -22.39
N ASP A 541 7.82 18.08 -22.82
CA ASP A 541 8.27 18.27 -24.20
C ASP A 541 8.41 16.91 -24.91
N PRO A 542 7.51 16.57 -25.86
CA PRO A 542 7.55 15.29 -26.57
C PRO A 542 8.84 15.07 -27.38
N SER A 543 9.57 16.13 -27.73
CA SER A 543 10.81 16.05 -28.50
C SER A 543 11.97 15.48 -27.68
N LYS A 544 11.85 15.47 -26.34
CA LYS A 544 12.84 14.85 -25.46
C LYS A 544 12.88 13.34 -25.67
N PRO A 545 14.09 12.75 -25.74
CA PRO A 545 14.21 11.31 -25.79
C PRO A 545 13.80 10.65 -24.47
N VAL A 546 13.35 9.41 -24.54
CA VAL A 546 13.02 8.59 -23.37
C VAL A 546 13.66 7.21 -23.50
N ILE A 547 14.17 6.69 -22.39
CA ILE A 547 14.74 5.35 -22.23
C ILE A 547 13.93 4.66 -21.15
N MET A 548 13.34 3.51 -21.46
CA MET A 548 12.42 2.78 -20.59
C MET A 548 12.95 1.36 -20.38
N VAL A 549 13.05 0.92 -19.13
CA VAL A 549 13.54 -0.42 -18.76
C VAL A 549 12.46 -1.10 -17.93
N GLY A 550 11.79 -2.11 -18.52
CA GLY A 550 10.63 -2.74 -17.91
C GLY A 550 10.46 -4.20 -18.30
N PRO A 551 11.09 -5.15 -17.60
CA PRO A 551 10.86 -6.57 -17.83
C PRO A 551 9.52 -7.05 -17.23
N GLY A 552 8.94 -8.08 -17.84
CA GLY A 552 7.68 -8.69 -17.38
C GLY A 552 6.53 -7.67 -17.37
N THR A 553 5.80 -7.62 -16.26
CA THR A 553 4.72 -6.64 -16.03
C THR A 553 5.24 -5.22 -15.83
N GLY A 554 6.55 -5.01 -15.61
CA GLY A 554 7.19 -3.70 -15.60
C GLY A 554 7.05 -2.94 -16.93
N VAL A 555 6.61 -3.59 -18.01
CA VAL A 555 6.29 -2.92 -19.28
C VAL A 555 4.95 -2.17 -19.25
N ALA A 556 4.11 -2.39 -18.23
CA ALA A 556 2.77 -1.85 -18.14
C ALA A 556 2.71 -0.33 -18.39
N PRO A 557 3.39 0.54 -17.60
CA PRO A 557 3.32 1.99 -17.84
C PRO A 557 3.95 2.38 -19.18
N PHE A 558 4.94 1.62 -19.66
CA PHE A 558 5.61 1.88 -20.95
C PHE A 558 4.73 1.60 -22.16
N ARG A 559 3.79 0.64 -22.06
CA ARG A 559 2.72 0.49 -23.05
C ARG A 559 1.93 1.79 -23.18
N GLY A 560 1.52 2.39 -22.06
CA GLY A 560 0.84 3.68 -22.03
C GLY A 560 1.70 4.81 -22.60
N PHE A 561 2.98 4.90 -22.21
CA PHE A 561 3.89 5.94 -22.70
C PHE A 561 4.10 5.86 -24.22
N ILE A 562 4.31 4.65 -24.76
CA ILE A 562 4.51 4.45 -26.19
C ILE A 562 3.23 4.73 -26.95
N GLN A 563 2.07 4.30 -26.43
CA GLN A 563 0.76 4.60 -27.00
C GLN A 563 0.54 6.12 -27.11
N GLU A 564 0.89 6.87 -26.07
CA GLU A 564 0.79 8.34 -26.04
C GLU A 564 1.71 9.00 -27.07
N ARG A 565 2.99 8.60 -27.10
CA ARG A 565 3.98 9.14 -28.03
C ARG A 565 3.65 8.80 -29.48
N ALA A 566 3.13 7.61 -29.75
CA ALA A 566 2.66 7.22 -31.07
C ALA A 566 1.46 8.09 -31.52
N ALA A 567 0.53 8.42 -30.61
CA ALA A 567 -0.57 9.33 -30.91
C ALA A 567 -0.09 10.76 -31.18
N GLN A 568 0.87 11.26 -30.40
CA GLN A 568 1.51 12.57 -30.63
C GLN A 568 2.21 12.63 -31.99
N ALA A 569 2.96 11.59 -32.37
CA ALA A 569 3.62 11.49 -33.66
C ALA A 569 2.62 11.45 -34.82
N LYS A 570 1.54 10.68 -34.69
CA LYS A 570 0.43 10.65 -35.67
C LYS A 570 -0.25 12.02 -35.82
N ALA A 571 -0.29 12.82 -34.75
CA ALA A 571 -0.79 14.20 -34.77
C ALA A 571 0.22 15.22 -35.34
N GLY A 572 1.39 14.77 -35.80
CA GLY A 572 2.43 15.62 -36.40
C GLY A 572 3.33 16.33 -35.39
N GLN A 573 3.28 15.98 -34.11
CA GLN A 573 4.20 16.55 -33.12
C GLN A 573 5.61 15.94 -33.28
N PRO A 574 6.67 16.73 -33.08
CA PRO A 574 8.03 16.20 -33.04
C PRO A 574 8.21 15.33 -31.79
N VAL A 575 8.35 14.03 -31.99
CA VAL A 575 8.54 13.06 -30.91
C VAL A 575 9.99 12.56 -30.92
N GLY A 576 10.68 12.72 -29.79
CA GLY A 576 12.07 12.29 -29.60
C GLY A 576 12.23 10.76 -29.61
N LYS A 577 13.49 10.31 -29.63
CA LYS A 577 13.83 8.88 -29.58
C LYS A 577 13.17 8.21 -28.38
N THR A 578 12.56 7.06 -28.59
CA THR A 578 11.79 6.28 -27.61
C THR A 578 12.39 4.88 -27.60
N VAL A 579 13.18 4.57 -26.57
CA VAL A 579 13.91 3.30 -26.47
C VAL A 579 13.29 2.47 -25.35
N LEU A 580 12.91 1.22 -25.65
CA LEU A 580 12.38 0.26 -24.68
C LEU A 580 13.32 -0.94 -24.54
N PHE A 581 13.78 -1.20 -23.31
CA PHE A 581 14.43 -2.44 -22.91
C PHE A 581 13.41 -3.33 -22.22
N PHE A 582 12.99 -4.40 -22.89
CA PHE A 582 11.99 -5.34 -22.40
C PHE A 582 12.62 -6.72 -22.18
N GLY A 583 12.17 -7.43 -21.14
CA GLY A 583 12.63 -8.79 -20.88
C GLY A 583 11.50 -9.71 -20.43
N CYS A 584 11.56 -10.97 -20.84
CA CYS A 584 10.65 -12.03 -20.40
C CYS A 584 11.37 -13.39 -20.34
N ARG A 585 10.66 -14.48 -20.06
CA ARG A 585 11.28 -15.81 -20.02
C ARG A 585 11.57 -16.31 -21.43
N LYS A 586 10.55 -16.40 -22.27
CA LYS A 586 10.67 -16.94 -23.62
C LYS A 586 9.80 -16.15 -24.57
N LYS A 587 10.32 -15.89 -25.78
CA LYS A 587 9.57 -15.17 -26.80
C LYS A 587 8.20 -15.80 -27.09
N ALA A 588 8.15 -17.13 -27.18
CA ALA A 588 6.94 -17.85 -27.54
C ALA A 588 5.90 -17.98 -26.40
N GLU A 589 6.29 -17.75 -25.14
CA GLU A 589 5.42 -18.01 -23.97
C GLU A 589 4.92 -16.73 -23.31
N ASP A 590 5.79 -15.76 -23.04
CA ASP A 590 5.45 -14.59 -22.20
C ASP A 590 5.90 -13.24 -22.77
N PHE A 591 6.05 -13.15 -24.10
CA PHE A 591 6.26 -11.87 -24.79
C PHE A 591 4.93 -11.10 -24.95
N VAL A 592 4.60 -10.30 -23.94
CA VAL A 592 3.36 -9.52 -23.92
C VAL A 592 3.30 -8.45 -25.01
N TYR A 593 2.11 -8.22 -25.55
CA TYR A 593 1.80 -7.15 -26.52
C TYR A 593 2.63 -7.16 -27.83
N GLU A 594 3.18 -8.31 -28.24
CA GLU A 594 4.06 -8.43 -29.42
C GLU A 594 3.54 -7.67 -30.66
N LYS A 595 2.25 -7.81 -30.97
CA LYS A 595 1.62 -7.17 -32.13
C LYS A 595 1.55 -5.65 -32.02
N GLU A 596 1.31 -5.11 -30.83
CA GLU A 596 1.22 -3.66 -30.62
C GLU A 596 2.58 -2.98 -30.82
N TRP A 597 3.68 -3.64 -30.44
CA TRP A 597 5.02 -3.09 -30.64
C TRP A 597 5.34 -2.83 -32.11
N GLU A 598 4.87 -3.71 -33.01
CA GLU A 598 5.01 -3.53 -34.46
C GLU A 598 4.17 -2.33 -34.96
N GLU A 599 2.96 -2.15 -34.44
CA GLU A 599 2.10 -1.00 -34.78
C GLU A 599 2.71 0.32 -34.31
N TYR A 600 3.27 0.37 -33.09
CA TYR A 600 3.95 1.54 -32.58
C TYR A 600 5.26 1.83 -33.35
N LYS A 601 5.97 0.78 -33.79
CA LYS A 601 7.14 0.93 -34.67
C LYS A 601 6.77 1.56 -36.01
N GLN A 602 5.63 1.18 -36.60
CA GLN A 602 5.14 1.83 -37.81
C GLN A 602 4.77 3.30 -37.59
N ALA A 603 4.16 3.64 -36.44
CA ALA A 603 3.75 5.00 -36.13
C ALA A 603 4.92 5.95 -35.82
N LEU A 604 5.93 5.46 -35.10
CA LEU A 604 7.08 6.25 -34.65
C LEU A 604 8.30 6.14 -35.59
N GLY A 605 8.30 5.20 -36.53
CA GLY A 605 9.39 4.97 -37.46
C GLY A 605 10.71 4.70 -36.76
N ASP A 606 11.77 5.39 -37.17
CA ASP A 606 13.10 5.25 -36.58
C ASP A 606 13.19 5.81 -35.15
N ASN A 607 12.19 6.58 -34.70
CA ASN A 607 12.19 7.11 -33.34
C ASN A 607 11.88 6.04 -32.29
N PHE A 608 11.25 4.91 -32.64
CA PHE A 608 11.01 3.82 -31.69
C PHE A 608 12.03 2.68 -31.87
N ILE A 609 12.69 2.28 -30.79
CA ILE A 609 13.57 1.10 -30.74
C ILE A 609 13.18 0.24 -29.55
N MET A 610 13.10 -1.06 -29.77
CA MET A 610 12.88 -2.05 -28.72
C MET A 610 14.01 -3.06 -28.69
N HIS A 611 14.62 -3.24 -27.53
CA HIS A 611 15.62 -4.26 -27.25
C HIS A 611 15.03 -5.32 -26.33
N THR A 612 14.98 -6.57 -26.79
CA THR A 612 14.40 -7.68 -26.05
C THR A 612 15.46 -8.56 -25.39
N ALA A 613 15.20 -9.00 -24.17
CA ALA A 613 16.00 -9.96 -23.41
C ALA A 613 15.16 -11.20 -23.03
N PHE A 614 15.50 -12.36 -23.58
CA PHE A 614 14.80 -13.62 -23.28
C PHE A 614 15.65 -14.49 -22.36
N SER A 615 15.24 -14.60 -21.09
CA SER A 615 16.05 -15.24 -20.04
C SER A 615 16.10 -16.77 -20.13
N ARG A 616 15.24 -17.40 -20.92
CA ARG A 616 15.09 -18.87 -21.04
C ARG A 616 14.99 -19.40 -22.48
N ASP A 617 15.27 -18.58 -23.51
CA ASP A 617 15.27 -19.01 -24.92
C ASP A 617 16.59 -19.69 -25.36
N GLY A 618 17.67 -19.52 -24.59
CA GLY A 618 18.97 -20.08 -24.89
C GLY A 618 19.66 -20.69 -23.67
N PRO A 619 20.87 -21.26 -23.86
CA PRO A 619 21.63 -21.86 -22.77
C PRO A 619 22.17 -20.84 -21.75
N LYS A 620 22.21 -19.55 -22.12
CA LYS A 620 22.62 -18.44 -21.26
C LYS A 620 21.41 -17.56 -20.96
N LYS A 621 21.26 -17.16 -19.70
CA LYS A 621 20.22 -16.20 -19.30
C LYS A 621 20.59 -14.81 -19.83
N VAL A 622 19.66 -14.18 -20.54
CA VAL A 622 19.78 -12.79 -21.00
C VAL A 622 18.73 -11.95 -20.28
N TYR A 623 19.16 -10.87 -19.64
CA TYR A 623 18.30 -9.92 -18.93
C TYR A 623 18.45 -8.50 -19.52
N VAL A 624 17.59 -7.58 -19.08
CA VAL A 624 17.54 -6.21 -19.61
C VAL A 624 18.82 -5.43 -19.36
N GLN A 625 19.50 -5.66 -18.24
CA GLN A 625 20.80 -5.07 -17.92
C GLN A 625 21.90 -5.52 -18.89
N HIS A 626 21.89 -6.77 -19.36
CA HIS A 626 22.83 -7.18 -20.41
C HIS A 626 22.58 -6.42 -21.73
N LYS A 627 21.31 -6.19 -22.08
CA LYS A 627 20.96 -5.39 -23.25
C LYS A 627 21.33 -3.92 -23.05
N LEU A 628 21.09 -3.37 -21.86
CA LEU A 628 21.48 -1.99 -21.55
C LEU A 628 23.00 -1.79 -21.68
N GLU A 629 23.79 -2.78 -21.25
CA GLU A 629 25.24 -2.78 -21.43
C GLU A 629 25.66 -2.88 -22.91
N ASP A 630 25.05 -3.79 -23.69
CA ASP A 630 25.29 -3.94 -25.13
C ASP A 630 25.11 -2.60 -25.88
N TYR A 631 24.15 -1.78 -25.45
CA TYR A 631 23.79 -0.49 -26.07
C TYR A 631 24.24 0.73 -25.24
N GLY A 632 25.20 0.57 -24.32
CA GLY A 632 25.61 1.61 -23.37
C GLY A 632 26.08 2.92 -24.01
N GLU A 633 26.71 2.86 -25.19
CA GLU A 633 27.14 4.06 -25.93
C GLU A 633 25.94 4.90 -26.40
N GLU A 634 24.92 4.25 -26.99
CA GLU A 634 23.69 4.91 -27.44
C GLU A 634 22.91 5.46 -26.24
N VAL A 635 22.82 4.68 -25.16
CA VAL A 635 22.21 5.12 -23.90
C VAL A 635 22.88 6.40 -23.40
N ASN A 636 24.22 6.43 -23.27
CA ASN A 636 24.91 7.64 -22.81
C ASN A 636 24.70 8.84 -23.75
N LYS A 637 24.73 8.62 -25.07
CA LYS A 637 24.49 9.67 -26.07
C LYS A 637 23.09 10.29 -25.94
N LEU A 638 22.08 9.47 -25.65
CA LEU A 638 20.72 9.95 -25.38
C LEU A 638 20.66 10.73 -24.05
N LEU A 639 21.35 10.27 -23.01
CA LEU A 639 21.43 11.00 -21.74
C LEU A 639 22.10 12.38 -21.89
N GLU A 640 23.11 12.52 -22.74
CA GLU A 640 23.72 13.81 -23.09
C GLU A 640 22.71 14.75 -23.78
N GLN A 641 21.74 14.19 -24.51
CA GLN A 641 20.60 14.90 -25.09
C GLN A 641 19.46 15.17 -24.08
N LYS A 642 19.73 14.99 -22.79
CA LYS A 642 18.75 15.14 -21.70
C LYS A 642 17.57 14.16 -21.82
N ALA A 643 17.85 12.93 -22.24
CA ALA A 643 16.85 11.87 -22.23
C ALA A 643 16.36 11.57 -20.81
N TYR A 644 15.07 11.29 -20.67
CA TYR A 644 14.51 10.79 -19.42
C TYR A 644 14.71 9.28 -19.35
N PHE A 645 15.05 8.78 -18.18
CA PHE A 645 15.32 7.37 -17.91
C PHE A 645 14.27 6.82 -16.95
N TYR A 646 13.61 5.74 -17.32
CA TYR A 646 12.51 5.16 -16.56
C TYR A 646 12.78 3.69 -16.27
N VAL A 647 12.54 3.26 -15.04
CA VAL A 647 12.63 1.86 -14.63
C VAL A 647 11.31 1.43 -14.02
N CYS A 648 10.81 0.25 -14.37
CA CYS A 648 9.57 -0.27 -13.82
C CYS A 648 9.62 -1.81 -13.66
N GLY A 649 9.07 -2.33 -12.57
CA GLY A 649 9.03 -3.77 -12.26
C GLY A 649 9.69 -4.14 -10.93
N ASP A 650 10.46 -5.23 -10.92
CA ASP A 650 11.06 -5.80 -9.70
C ASP A 650 12.04 -4.83 -9.00
N ALA A 651 11.67 -4.38 -7.81
CA ALA A 651 12.51 -3.54 -6.95
C ALA A 651 13.69 -4.34 -6.38
N ALA A 652 13.48 -5.61 -6.04
CA ALA A 652 14.42 -6.38 -5.22
C ALA A 652 15.76 -6.67 -5.91
N ASN A 653 15.74 -6.87 -7.23
CA ASN A 653 16.94 -7.21 -8.00
C ASN A 653 17.10 -6.30 -9.21
N MET A 654 16.08 -6.23 -10.06
CA MET A 654 16.20 -5.60 -11.38
C MET A 654 16.52 -4.12 -11.31
N ALA A 655 15.77 -3.35 -10.51
CA ALA A 655 15.96 -1.90 -10.40
C ALA A 655 17.38 -1.54 -9.91
N ARG A 656 17.84 -2.20 -8.84
CA ARG A 656 19.18 -2.01 -8.28
C ARG A 656 20.28 -2.30 -9.31
N GLU A 657 20.20 -3.42 -10.02
CA GLU A 657 21.19 -3.78 -11.03
C GLU A 657 21.22 -2.78 -12.20
N VAL A 658 20.06 -2.31 -12.65
CA VAL A 658 19.94 -1.30 -13.71
C VAL A 658 20.53 0.04 -13.24
N ASN A 659 20.26 0.46 -12.01
CA ASN A 659 20.80 1.69 -11.42
C ASN A 659 22.33 1.67 -11.38
N THR A 660 22.93 0.60 -10.81
CA THR A 660 24.38 0.44 -10.76
C THR A 660 25.00 0.38 -12.16
N LEU A 661 24.38 -0.34 -13.09
CA LEU A 661 24.88 -0.43 -14.46
C LEU A 661 24.82 0.93 -15.18
N LEU A 662 23.78 1.74 -14.96
CA LEU A 662 23.68 3.05 -15.56
C LEU A 662 24.84 3.96 -15.12
N GLY A 663 25.19 3.94 -13.83
CA GLY A 663 26.36 4.66 -13.30
C GLY A 663 27.65 4.24 -14.00
N LYS A 664 27.85 2.92 -14.20
CA LYS A 664 29.00 2.37 -14.94
C LYS A 664 29.02 2.77 -16.41
N ILE A 665 27.87 2.77 -17.08
CA ILE A 665 27.74 3.23 -18.47
C ILE A 665 28.17 4.71 -18.56
N ILE A 666 27.64 5.56 -17.69
CA ILE A 666 27.99 6.98 -17.65
C ILE A 666 29.49 7.16 -17.39
N ALA A 667 30.05 6.47 -16.40
CA ALA A 667 31.47 6.53 -16.06
C ALA A 667 32.35 6.17 -17.27
N LYS A 668 32.07 5.02 -17.90
CA LYS A 668 32.80 4.51 -19.05
C LYS A 668 32.76 5.47 -20.24
N TYR A 669 31.57 5.91 -20.66
CA TYR A 669 31.43 6.68 -21.90
C TYR A 669 31.72 8.18 -21.73
N ARG A 670 31.71 8.70 -20.51
CA ARG A 670 32.12 10.09 -20.21
C ARG A 670 33.56 10.20 -19.69
N SER A 671 34.28 9.08 -19.59
CA SER A 671 35.67 9.02 -19.09
C SER A 671 35.82 9.65 -17.69
N VAL A 672 34.88 9.34 -16.79
CA VAL A 672 34.92 9.69 -15.37
C VAL A 672 35.00 8.43 -14.53
N ASP A 673 35.36 8.55 -13.26
CA ASP A 673 35.36 7.42 -12.33
C ASP A 673 33.93 6.93 -12.00
N GLU A 674 33.82 5.71 -11.46
CA GLU A 674 32.52 5.10 -11.14
C GLU A 674 31.75 5.90 -10.08
N SER A 675 32.42 6.47 -9.07
CA SER A 675 31.78 7.31 -8.04
C SER A 675 31.14 8.54 -8.68
N ARG A 676 31.81 9.17 -9.64
CA ARG A 676 31.22 10.30 -10.38
C ARG A 676 30.04 9.87 -11.25
N GLY A 677 30.07 8.66 -11.81
CA GLY A 677 28.93 8.07 -12.52
C GLY A 677 27.71 7.90 -11.63
N GLU A 678 27.90 7.36 -10.43
CA GLU A 678 26.86 7.20 -9.39
C GLU A 678 26.28 8.55 -8.95
N GLU A 679 27.12 9.55 -8.70
CA GLU A 679 26.68 10.91 -8.37
C GLU A 679 25.80 11.53 -9.47
N ILE A 680 26.12 11.27 -10.74
CA ILE A 680 25.32 11.76 -11.87
C ILE A 680 23.95 11.07 -11.88
N VAL A 681 23.87 9.76 -11.63
CA VAL A 681 22.59 9.04 -11.55
C VAL A 681 21.76 9.58 -10.39
N LYS A 682 22.36 9.80 -9.22
CA LYS A 682 21.69 10.43 -8.08
C LYS A 682 21.14 11.83 -8.41
N ALA A 683 21.92 12.65 -9.12
CA ALA A 683 21.45 13.95 -9.59
C ALA A 683 20.31 13.84 -10.62
N MET A 684 20.29 12.79 -11.45
CA MET A 684 19.18 12.52 -12.38
C MET A 684 17.90 12.15 -11.62
N ARG A 685 17.98 11.35 -10.56
CA ARG A 685 16.84 11.04 -9.66
C ARG A 685 16.30 12.31 -9.02
N ALA A 686 17.18 13.09 -8.38
CA ALA A 686 16.81 14.35 -7.71
C ALA A 686 16.19 15.40 -8.66
N SER A 687 16.48 15.33 -9.96
CA SER A 687 15.90 16.23 -10.98
C SER A 687 14.71 15.64 -11.73
N ASN A 688 14.18 14.48 -11.29
CA ASN A 688 13.10 13.73 -11.95
C ASN A 688 13.41 13.34 -13.41
N GLN A 689 14.69 13.35 -13.81
CA GLN A 689 15.14 12.86 -15.12
C GLN A 689 15.29 11.34 -15.12
N TYR A 690 15.57 10.74 -13.96
CA TYR A 690 15.50 9.30 -13.70
C TYR A 690 14.29 9.05 -12.79
N GLN A 691 13.36 8.19 -13.19
CA GLN A 691 12.15 7.87 -12.41
C GLN A 691 11.97 6.36 -12.30
N GLU A 692 11.48 5.90 -11.15
CA GLU A 692 11.18 4.48 -10.88
C GLU A 692 9.70 4.28 -10.54
N ASP A 693 9.13 3.19 -11.03
CA ASP A 693 7.83 2.64 -10.62
C ASP A 693 8.06 1.14 -10.32
N VAL A 694 8.63 0.86 -9.15
CA VAL A 694 9.13 -0.48 -8.79
C VAL A 694 8.39 -1.03 -7.57
N TRP A 695 8.24 -2.35 -7.52
CA TRP A 695 7.53 -3.09 -6.47
C TRP A 695 8.13 -4.48 -6.27
N SER A 696 7.83 -5.13 -5.15
CA SER A 696 8.33 -6.47 -4.79
C SER A 696 7.27 -7.34 -4.16
#